data_AF-A0A8S2DRC5-F1
#
_entry.id   AF-A0A8S2DRC5-F1
#
_cell.length_a   1.000
_cell.length_b   1.000
_cell.length_c   1.000
_cell.angle_alpha   90.00
_cell.angle_beta   90.00
_cell.angle_gamma   90.00
#
_symmetry.space_group_name_H-M   'P 1'
#
loop_
_entity.id
_entity.type
_entity.pdbx_description
1 polymer ?
#
loop_
_entity_poly.entity_id
_entity_poly.type
_entity_poly.pdbx_seq_one_letter_code
_entity_poly.pdbx_strand_id
1 'polypeptide(L)'
;MMAHQINPYQQKLAEKLTILNDRGIGMLTRIFNIKKACAETKSKPSFLLDKSLESVLRQIQKKFPALDKDHVTDLLTTIDACQVHFDITLNYDLTKSYLELISTYISLMILLSRVDDRKIVLGLYNIATDLTHGHGDSSFPRLGQLIIDYEQPLKKLHDEFVPHSRSIGEAVQSLTPVYERRTCKVSEWRSKTLLSLISSSTSSHLMDTSETLPCDYLSQDLIERWIIYSMIVCPQQLITNGKCYQLFEKALSSGFVHVLYRDELLTTHQYLNNNLDIYKQYRQLRLTELLNDTFKKAINEQPLYRRERRKYIRPQLKELALIFADTPALLGPKILTLFIGLSYARDEIIWLLRHSENFPVKLQKENKKTASGNTSNRDDFNDRTFPEFLLYIEELRSLIMTYSSVIKQYYIECLSTLDPIDLNNVISNLNVTCTEDESILLSSFYNTISTLSNRVGTTGGNNSVTADTIDLRALRLDWFRMQAYISLTKKTSSTMTIIQNERLAQTMNTIVFHSKCVDDIDTLLFETSDLSIFYFYLTQFDHLFSSCIYYPSQIRYAIAFPLICQHFINATHELCPEERQQIGDLSLKSTHAFIDEICKQIKSTVSEIANEYFLMNEQLLPKNAVISRLKKKALESSNKKQTSKQESTAVSPRVMLPGDESRRSNRRDMTKVDKLIMVLNELCFTISYRKHIIIWEHKFLPTEYLTSHLENRFNKSL
;
A
#
# COMPACT_ATOMS: atom_id res chain seq x y z
N MET A 1 40.84 31.21 -6.62
CA MET A 1 40.83 29.92 -7.37
C MET A 1 39.80 30.05 -8.48
N MET A 2 40.06 29.53 -9.68
CA MET A 2 38.98 29.32 -10.66
C MET A 2 38.14 28.14 -10.15
N ALA A 3 36.83 28.32 -10.00
CA ALA A 3 35.95 27.18 -9.74
C ALA A 3 36.02 26.24 -10.97
N HIS A 4 36.26 24.95 -10.76
CA HIS A 4 36.10 23.96 -11.83
C HIS A 4 34.65 24.03 -12.31
N GLN A 5 34.46 24.22 -13.62
CA GLN A 5 33.15 24.13 -14.25
C GLN A 5 32.64 22.70 -14.06
N ILE A 6 31.62 22.54 -13.22
CA ILE A 6 30.96 21.25 -12.99
C ILE A 6 30.35 20.82 -14.32
N ASN A 7 30.94 19.80 -14.97
CA ASN A 7 30.36 19.23 -16.18
C ASN A 7 29.06 18.50 -15.80
N PRO A 8 27.87 18.99 -16.20
CA PRO A 8 26.61 18.44 -15.70
C PRO A 8 26.33 17.02 -16.20
N TYR A 9 26.70 16.73 -17.45
CA TYR A 9 26.50 15.43 -18.10
C TYR A 9 27.27 14.31 -17.38
N GLN A 10 28.41 14.63 -16.75
CA GLN A 10 29.21 13.67 -16.00
C GLN A 10 28.77 13.47 -14.54
N GLN A 11 27.70 14.14 -14.07
CA GLN A 11 27.27 14.04 -12.67
C GLN A 11 26.54 12.74 -12.32
N LYS A 12 26.07 11.96 -13.30
CA LYS A 12 25.39 10.66 -13.10
C LYS A 12 24.24 10.73 -12.09
N LEU A 13 23.39 11.75 -12.22
CA LEU A 13 22.32 12.03 -11.27
C LEU A 13 21.31 10.88 -11.23
N ALA A 14 20.95 10.31 -12.39
CA ALA A 14 20.03 9.18 -12.49
C ALA A 14 20.54 7.94 -11.72
N GLU A 15 21.80 7.55 -11.95
CA GLU A 15 22.39 6.40 -11.25
C GLU A 15 22.56 6.66 -9.75
N LYS A 16 23.05 7.85 -9.36
CA LYS A 16 23.21 8.22 -7.94
C LYS A 16 21.86 8.25 -7.21
N LEU A 17 20.81 8.81 -7.82
CA LEU A 17 19.45 8.82 -7.25
C LEU A 17 18.89 7.40 -7.13
N THR A 18 19.06 6.56 -8.16
CA THR A 18 18.59 5.16 -8.14
C THR A 18 19.26 4.39 -6.99
N ILE A 19 20.59 4.42 -6.92
CA ILE A 19 21.39 3.67 -5.94
C ILE A 19 21.15 4.20 -4.50
N LEU A 20 21.05 5.52 -4.30
CA LEU A 20 20.84 6.08 -2.96
C LEU A 20 19.41 5.89 -2.44
N ASN A 21 18.40 5.80 -3.30
CA ASN A 21 17.03 5.46 -2.87
C ASN A 21 16.94 4.01 -2.38
N ASP A 22 17.40 3.03 -3.18
CA ASP A 22 17.51 1.62 -2.77
C ASP A 22 18.29 1.48 -1.45
N ARG A 23 19.51 2.07 -1.42
CA ARG A 23 20.34 2.05 -0.22
C ARG A 23 19.64 2.68 0.98
N GLY A 24 18.87 3.75 0.77
CA GLY A 24 18.08 4.43 1.78
C GLY A 24 16.97 3.56 2.37
N ILE A 25 16.22 2.84 1.53
CA ILE A 25 15.19 1.87 1.98
C ILE A 25 15.86 0.77 2.81
N GLY A 26 16.95 0.17 2.32
CA GLY A 26 17.67 -0.85 3.07
C GLY A 26 18.27 -0.36 4.40
N MET A 27 18.71 0.90 4.49
CA MET A 27 19.12 1.50 5.77
C MET A 27 17.93 1.75 6.70
N LEU A 28 16.77 2.17 6.19
CA LEU A 28 15.53 2.22 6.98
C LEU A 28 15.17 0.84 7.54
N THR A 29 15.28 -0.23 6.74
CA THR A 29 15.06 -1.62 7.21
C THR A 29 15.97 -1.98 8.38
N ARG A 30 17.28 -1.73 8.28
CA ARG A 30 18.24 -2.05 9.35
C ARG A 30 18.00 -1.22 10.61
N ILE A 31 17.81 0.10 10.49
CA ILE A 31 17.58 0.98 11.65
C ILE A 31 16.23 0.68 12.32
N PHE A 32 15.19 0.32 11.54
CA PHE A 32 13.92 -0.15 12.06
C PHE A 32 14.08 -1.41 12.92
N ASN A 33 14.76 -2.44 12.43
CA ASN A 33 14.96 -3.68 13.18
C ASN A 33 15.82 -3.45 14.44
N ILE A 34 16.85 -2.61 14.36
CA ILE A 34 17.63 -2.18 15.53
C ILE A 34 16.74 -1.46 16.55
N LYS A 35 15.82 -0.58 16.11
CA LYS A 35 14.88 0.11 17.00
C LYS A 35 13.93 -0.87 17.70
N LYS A 36 13.32 -1.82 16.97
CA LYS A 36 12.41 -2.82 17.56
C LYS A 36 13.16 -3.68 18.60
N ALA A 37 14.33 -4.22 18.24
CA ALA A 37 15.14 -5.04 19.13
C ALA A 37 15.60 -4.27 20.40
N CYS A 38 16.01 -3.01 20.30
CA CYS A 38 16.42 -2.23 21.47
C CYS A 38 15.27 -1.81 22.40
N ALA A 39 14.03 -1.77 21.88
CA ALA A 39 12.84 -1.39 22.65
C ALA A 39 12.21 -2.57 23.43
N GLU A 40 12.34 -3.79 22.93
CA GLU A 40 11.76 -5.00 23.54
C GLU A 40 12.71 -5.64 24.57
N THR A 41 12.26 -5.82 25.81
CA THR A 41 13.08 -6.39 26.90
C THR A 41 13.54 -7.84 26.69
N LYS A 42 13.00 -8.56 25.70
CA LYS A 42 13.39 -9.94 25.36
C LYS A 42 14.46 -10.04 24.26
N SER A 43 14.50 -9.06 23.35
CA SER A 43 15.41 -9.03 22.19
C SER A 43 16.49 -7.94 22.34
N LYS A 44 16.35 -7.05 23.33
CA LYS A 44 17.36 -6.06 23.72
C LYS A 44 18.68 -6.75 24.11
N PRO A 45 19.85 -6.29 23.59
CA PRO A 45 21.14 -6.87 23.92
C PRO A 45 21.39 -6.98 25.43
N SER A 46 21.83 -8.16 25.89
CA SER A 46 21.94 -8.51 27.31
C SER A 46 22.83 -7.55 28.12
N PHE A 47 23.87 -6.99 27.52
CA PHE A 47 24.75 -6.01 28.16
C PHE A 47 24.06 -4.67 28.50
N LEU A 48 22.90 -4.37 27.90
CA LEU A 48 22.06 -3.21 28.27
C LEU A 48 21.08 -3.52 29.41
N LEU A 49 20.97 -4.80 29.82
CA LEU A 49 20.13 -5.28 30.92
C LEU A 49 20.95 -5.65 32.16
N ASP A 50 22.27 -5.75 32.05
CA ASP A 50 23.18 -6.10 33.13
C ASP A 50 23.43 -4.92 34.09
N LYS A 51 22.97 -5.08 35.33
CA LYS A 51 23.12 -4.09 36.41
C LYS A 51 24.58 -3.85 36.82
N SER A 52 25.49 -4.78 36.56
CA SER A 52 26.91 -4.61 36.85
C SER A 52 27.57 -3.60 35.90
N LEU A 53 27.09 -3.52 34.65
CA LEU A 53 27.62 -2.62 33.63
C LEU A 53 27.01 -1.22 33.69
N GLU A 54 25.87 -1.03 34.37
CA GLU A 54 25.08 0.21 34.34
C GLU A 54 25.89 1.48 34.66
N SER A 55 26.84 1.40 35.60
CA SER A 55 27.74 2.52 35.93
C SER A 55 28.66 2.92 34.78
N VAL A 56 29.13 1.93 34.00
CA VAL A 56 29.96 2.13 32.80
C VAL A 56 29.12 2.69 31.67
N LEU A 57 27.91 2.16 31.43
CA LEU A 57 26.99 2.66 30.39
C LEU A 57 26.71 4.17 30.56
N ARG A 58 26.43 4.59 31.80
CA ARG A 58 26.21 6.00 32.21
C ARG A 58 27.45 6.89 32.04
N GLN A 59 28.66 6.32 31.99
CA GLN A 59 29.92 7.05 31.76
C GLN A 59 30.21 7.21 30.26
N ILE A 60 29.94 6.17 29.47
CA ILE A 60 30.09 6.16 28.00
C ILE A 60 29.20 7.23 27.36
N GLN A 61 27.95 7.34 27.78
CA GLN A 61 26.99 8.32 27.28
C GLN A 61 27.46 9.79 27.41
N LYS A 62 28.45 10.08 28.27
CA LYS A 62 29.00 11.43 28.52
C LYS A 62 30.26 11.76 27.70
N LYS A 63 30.82 10.81 26.94
CA LYS A 63 32.02 11.00 26.12
C LYS A 63 31.77 10.52 24.69
N PHE A 64 31.33 11.43 23.82
CA PHE A 64 31.03 11.13 22.42
C PHE A 64 31.76 12.13 21.50
N PRO A 65 32.43 11.68 20.41
CA PRO A 65 33.37 12.48 19.61
C PRO A 65 32.73 13.23 18.42
N ALA A 66 33.56 13.90 17.60
CA ALA A 66 33.16 14.90 16.61
C ALA A 66 33.88 14.80 15.23
N LEU A 67 33.33 15.53 14.22
CA LEU A 67 33.72 15.75 12.80
C LEU A 67 32.88 14.99 11.71
N ASP A 68 32.95 15.45 10.45
CA ASP A 68 31.94 15.30 9.36
C ASP A 68 32.36 14.23 8.28
N LYS A 69 31.75 13.95 7.09
CA LYS A 69 30.64 14.50 6.25
C LYS A 69 30.11 13.43 5.27
N ASP A 70 28.88 13.55 4.73
CA ASP A 70 28.16 12.45 4.02
C ASP A 70 27.70 12.66 2.54
N HIS A 71 27.50 11.53 1.84
CA HIS A 71 27.19 11.39 0.40
C HIS A 71 25.86 12.02 -0.07
N VAL A 72 24.79 11.98 0.75
CA VAL A 72 23.47 12.49 0.33
C VAL A 72 23.53 14.01 0.18
N THR A 73 24.11 14.69 1.18
CA THR A 73 24.35 16.13 1.18
C THR A 73 25.23 16.56 -0.01
N ASP A 74 26.22 15.74 -0.42
CA ASP A 74 27.02 16.01 -1.63
C ASP A 74 26.18 15.94 -2.93
N LEU A 75 25.26 14.97 -3.05
CA LEU A 75 24.35 14.90 -4.20
C LEU A 75 23.37 16.08 -4.23
N LEU A 76 22.76 16.43 -3.10
CA LEU A 76 21.85 17.59 -3.01
C LEU A 76 22.58 18.90 -3.36
N THR A 77 23.81 19.08 -2.87
CA THR A 77 24.69 20.21 -3.25
C THR A 77 25.02 20.21 -4.75
N THR A 78 25.21 19.03 -5.36
CA THR A 78 25.43 18.90 -6.81
C THR A 78 24.19 19.31 -7.61
N ILE A 79 22.99 18.92 -7.17
CA ILE A 79 21.71 19.24 -7.80
C ILE A 79 21.45 20.76 -7.75
N ASP A 80 21.69 21.41 -6.61
CA ASP A 80 21.61 22.87 -6.47
C ASP A 80 22.59 23.60 -7.40
N ALA A 81 23.85 23.13 -7.46
CA ALA A 81 24.89 23.73 -8.30
C ALA A 81 24.58 23.58 -9.80
N CYS A 82 23.96 22.46 -10.20
CA CYS A 82 23.46 22.21 -11.55
C CYS A 82 22.17 23.00 -11.88
N GLN A 83 21.50 23.58 -10.87
CA GLN A 83 20.22 24.29 -10.99
C GLN A 83 19.18 23.47 -11.77
N VAL A 84 18.97 22.22 -11.32
CA VAL A 84 18.00 21.29 -11.88
C VAL A 84 16.57 21.80 -11.68
N HIS A 85 15.82 21.86 -12.77
CA HIS A 85 14.37 22.06 -12.79
C HIS A 85 13.64 20.76 -12.47
N PHE A 86 12.57 20.83 -11.69
CA PHE A 86 11.78 19.67 -11.27
C PHE A 86 10.30 19.90 -11.56
N ASP A 87 9.72 19.06 -12.42
CA ASP A 87 8.28 18.95 -12.61
C ASP A 87 7.86 17.48 -12.76
N ILE A 88 7.08 16.98 -11.79
CA ILE A 88 6.59 15.60 -11.76
C ILE A 88 5.79 15.20 -13.01
N THR A 89 5.19 16.17 -13.72
CA THR A 89 4.43 15.93 -14.95
C THR A 89 5.31 15.75 -16.18
N LEU A 90 6.57 16.23 -16.12
CA LEU A 90 7.54 16.17 -17.21
C LEU A 90 8.69 15.19 -16.89
N ASN A 91 9.58 15.54 -15.96
CA ASN A 91 10.71 14.70 -15.55
C ASN A 91 10.32 13.81 -14.35
N TYR A 92 9.34 12.93 -14.59
CA TYR A 92 8.72 12.10 -13.57
C TYR A 92 9.73 11.34 -12.71
N ASP A 93 10.63 10.56 -13.32
CA ASP A 93 11.56 9.70 -12.58
C ASP A 93 12.58 10.52 -11.79
N LEU A 94 13.03 11.65 -12.36
CA LEU A 94 13.95 12.59 -11.70
C LEU A 94 13.28 13.28 -10.49
N THR A 95 12.06 13.78 -10.65
CA THR A 95 11.32 14.44 -9.56
C THR A 95 10.87 13.44 -8.48
N LYS A 96 10.37 12.25 -8.87
CA LYS A 96 10.03 11.14 -7.95
C LYS A 96 11.23 10.71 -7.14
N SER A 97 12.36 10.42 -7.79
CA SER A 97 13.56 9.93 -7.11
C SER A 97 14.24 10.98 -6.22
N TYR A 98 14.13 12.26 -6.58
CA TYR A 98 14.61 13.37 -5.75
C TYR A 98 13.77 13.55 -4.48
N LEU A 99 12.43 13.61 -4.62
CA LEU A 99 11.52 13.74 -3.48
C LEU A 99 11.54 12.50 -2.57
N GLU A 100 11.65 11.30 -3.14
CA GLU A 100 11.77 10.05 -2.38
C GLU A 100 13.09 9.97 -1.60
N LEU A 101 14.22 10.44 -2.17
CA LEU A 101 15.50 10.45 -1.47
C LEU A 101 15.47 11.41 -0.27
N ILE A 102 14.90 12.60 -0.45
CA ILE A 102 14.72 13.60 0.62
C ILE A 102 13.80 13.04 1.71
N SER A 103 12.66 12.46 1.32
CA SER A 103 11.71 11.84 2.24
C SER A 103 12.32 10.69 3.03
N THR A 104 13.13 9.85 2.36
CA THR A 104 13.85 8.71 2.95
C THR A 104 14.94 9.17 3.91
N TYR A 105 15.73 10.19 3.56
CA TYR A 105 16.78 10.75 4.42
C TYR A 105 16.20 11.39 5.69
N ILE A 106 15.15 12.20 5.55
CA ILE A 106 14.41 12.78 6.69
C ILE A 106 13.83 11.68 7.58
N SER A 107 13.23 10.64 6.98
CA SER A 107 12.68 9.50 7.70
C SER A 107 13.77 8.74 8.48
N LEU A 108 14.93 8.52 7.86
CA LEU A 108 16.06 7.81 8.44
C LEU A 108 16.65 8.54 9.65
N MET A 109 16.85 9.86 9.55
CA MET A 109 17.40 10.65 10.66
C MET A 109 16.39 10.81 11.81
N ILE A 110 15.10 10.94 11.51
CA ILE A 110 14.06 10.94 12.56
C ILE A 110 13.95 9.56 13.21
N LEU A 111 14.02 8.46 12.46
CA LEU A 111 13.97 7.09 12.99
C LEU A 111 15.21 6.77 13.84
N LEU A 112 16.39 7.16 13.39
CA LEU A 112 17.66 7.02 14.13
C LEU A 112 17.62 7.76 15.48
N SER A 113 17.02 8.95 15.53
CA SER A 113 16.89 9.70 16.80
C SER A 113 15.99 9.01 17.84
N ARG A 114 15.12 8.07 17.40
CA ARG A 114 14.24 7.24 18.25
C ARG A 114 14.87 5.91 18.71
N VAL A 115 16.15 5.68 18.45
CA VAL A 115 16.89 4.54 19.02
C VAL A 115 17.58 5.03 20.30
N ASP A 116 16.96 4.81 21.46
CA ASP A 116 17.38 5.42 22.73
C ASP A 116 18.83 5.04 23.12
N ASP A 117 19.15 3.74 23.09
CA ASP A 117 20.47 3.22 23.50
C ASP A 117 21.61 3.49 22.49
N ARG A 118 21.36 4.17 21.37
CA ARG A 118 22.32 4.31 20.25
C ARG A 118 23.70 4.82 20.68
N LYS A 119 23.75 5.82 21.57
CA LYS A 119 25.00 6.37 22.13
C LYS A 119 25.75 5.35 22.99
N ILE A 120 25.03 4.49 23.70
CA ILE A 120 25.59 3.48 24.59
C ILE A 120 26.17 2.32 23.77
N VAL A 121 25.41 1.79 22.81
CA VAL A 121 25.83 0.67 21.95
C VAL A 121 27.09 1.04 21.14
N LEU A 122 27.10 2.21 20.50
CA LEU A 122 28.24 2.66 19.69
C LEU A 122 29.48 2.96 20.54
N GLY A 123 29.31 3.61 21.70
CA GLY A 123 30.43 3.91 22.60
C GLY A 123 31.01 2.66 23.28
N LEU A 124 30.17 1.68 23.63
CA LEU A 124 30.62 0.36 24.08
C LEU A 124 31.48 -0.34 23.03
N TYR A 125 31.00 -0.40 21.78
CA TYR A 125 31.73 -1.04 20.68
C TYR A 125 33.11 -0.37 20.49
N ASN A 126 33.16 0.96 20.42
CA ASN A 126 34.44 1.66 20.28
C ASN A 126 35.41 1.39 21.44
N ILE A 127 34.93 1.37 22.68
CA ILE A 127 35.78 1.09 23.86
C ILE A 127 36.24 -0.38 23.88
N ALA A 128 35.41 -1.33 23.46
CA ALA A 128 35.82 -2.72 23.29
C ALA A 128 36.90 -2.86 22.20
N THR A 129 36.75 -2.16 21.07
CA THR A 129 37.76 -2.10 20.00
C THR A 129 39.07 -1.48 20.49
N ASP A 130 39.01 -0.37 21.23
CA ASP A 130 40.16 0.34 21.81
C ASP A 130 40.93 -0.54 22.81
N LEU A 131 40.21 -1.23 23.71
CA LEU A 131 40.80 -2.17 24.67
C LEU A 131 41.37 -3.45 24.01
N THR A 132 40.88 -3.83 22.82
CA THR A 132 41.31 -5.06 22.12
C THR A 132 42.48 -4.81 21.16
N HIS A 133 42.53 -3.64 20.51
CA HIS A 133 43.48 -3.33 19.44
C HIS A 133 44.46 -2.19 19.77
N GLY A 134 44.26 -1.48 20.89
CA GLY A 134 45.05 -0.30 21.27
C GLY A 134 44.67 0.99 20.53
N HIS A 135 43.58 0.98 19.78
CA HIS A 135 42.99 2.15 19.14
C HIS A 135 41.46 1.98 18.92
N GLY A 136 40.71 3.07 19.02
CA GLY A 136 39.29 3.12 18.67
C GLY A 136 39.01 2.84 17.18
N ASP A 137 37.74 2.67 16.85
CA ASP A 137 37.29 2.44 15.47
C ASP A 137 37.43 3.73 14.63
N SER A 138 38.02 3.64 13.43
CA SER A 138 38.27 4.81 12.57
C SER A 138 37.02 5.54 12.10
N SER A 139 35.87 4.89 12.14
CA SER A 139 34.55 5.44 11.78
C SER A 139 33.89 6.17 12.97
N PHE A 140 34.28 5.82 14.20
CA PHE A 140 33.62 6.28 15.42
C PHE A 140 33.68 7.80 15.65
N PRO A 141 34.73 8.57 15.28
CA PRO A 141 34.70 10.03 15.36
C PRO A 141 33.57 10.68 14.55
N ARG A 142 33.37 10.21 13.31
CA ARG A 142 32.35 10.72 12.37
C ARG A 142 30.94 10.27 12.72
N LEU A 143 30.77 8.98 13.00
CA LEU A 143 29.50 8.44 13.52
C LEU A 143 29.17 9.07 14.89
N GLY A 144 30.21 9.45 15.64
CA GLY A 144 30.18 10.33 16.81
C GLY A 144 29.36 11.58 16.59
N GLN A 145 29.84 12.45 15.69
CA GLN A 145 29.18 13.73 15.40
C GLN A 145 27.75 13.55 14.93
N LEU A 146 27.49 12.61 14.02
CA LEU A 146 26.16 12.40 13.45
C LEU A 146 25.11 12.14 14.54
N ILE A 147 25.42 11.30 15.52
CA ILE A 147 24.50 10.95 16.61
C ILE A 147 24.29 12.10 17.62
N ILE A 148 25.21 13.08 17.67
CA ILE A 148 25.07 14.33 18.43
C ILE A 148 24.22 15.34 17.64
N ASP A 149 24.56 15.57 16.37
CA ASP A 149 23.90 16.56 15.50
C ASP A 149 22.41 16.23 15.31
N TYR A 150 22.07 14.97 15.02
CA TYR A 150 20.69 14.52 14.87
C TYR A 150 20.06 14.07 16.22
N GLU A 151 20.55 14.56 17.37
CA GLU A 151 19.84 14.47 18.66
C GLU A 151 18.58 15.37 18.69
N GLN A 152 18.63 16.50 17.97
CA GLN A 152 17.43 17.28 17.60
C GLN A 152 17.28 17.25 16.07
N PRO A 153 16.81 16.12 15.48
CA PRO A 153 16.96 15.85 14.05
C PRO A 153 16.28 16.91 13.18
N LEU A 154 15.09 17.39 13.56
CA LEU A 154 14.39 18.43 12.79
C LEU A 154 15.17 19.75 12.72
N LYS A 155 15.93 20.09 13.76
CA LYS A 155 16.74 21.32 13.78
C LYS A 155 17.93 21.18 12.82
N LYS A 156 18.73 20.12 12.97
CA LYS A 156 19.86 19.83 12.08
C LYS A 156 19.43 19.68 10.62
N LEU A 157 18.29 19.00 10.37
CA LEU A 157 17.69 18.90 9.03
C LEU A 157 17.26 20.28 8.50
N HIS A 158 16.62 21.13 9.30
CA HIS A 158 16.27 22.48 8.85
C HIS A 158 17.52 23.28 8.44
N ASP A 159 18.55 23.27 9.29
CA ASP A 159 19.83 23.96 9.05
C ASP A 159 20.56 23.42 7.79
N GLU A 160 20.51 22.10 7.55
CA GLU A 160 21.08 21.44 6.36
C GLU A 160 20.29 21.74 5.07
N PHE A 161 18.96 21.83 5.14
CA PHE A 161 18.07 21.99 3.99
C PHE A 161 17.80 23.45 3.57
N VAL A 162 18.41 24.44 4.22
CA VAL A 162 18.35 25.85 3.80
C VAL A 162 18.77 26.08 2.34
N PRO A 163 19.96 25.64 1.86
CA PRO A 163 20.38 25.82 0.47
C PRO A 163 19.43 25.16 -0.54
N HIS A 164 19.08 23.89 -0.28
CA HIS A 164 18.26 23.04 -1.16
C HIS A 164 16.81 23.54 -1.35
N SER A 165 16.39 24.50 -0.52
CA SER A 165 15.00 24.92 -0.42
C SER A 165 14.38 25.50 -1.69
N ARG A 166 15.18 26.02 -2.65
CA ARG A 166 14.64 26.40 -3.98
C ARG A 166 14.14 25.18 -4.75
N SER A 167 15.04 24.25 -5.07
CA SER A 167 14.69 23.08 -5.90
C SER A 167 13.67 22.17 -5.22
N ILE A 168 13.60 22.17 -3.88
CA ILE A 168 12.54 21.52 -3.11
C ILE A 168 11.18 22.23 -3.27
N GLY A 169 11.14 23.56 -3.18
CA GLY A 169 9.91 24.33 -3.44
C GLY A 169 9.41 24.17 -4.88
N GLU A 170 10.34 24.10 -5.84
CA GLU A 170 10.08 23.85 -7.26
C GLU A 170 9.46 22.44 -7.47
N ALA A 171 10.13 21.39 -6.97
CA ALA A 171 9.65 20.01 -7.04
C ALA A 171 8.29 19.81 -6.34
N VAL A 172 8.12 20.33 -5.11
CA VAL A 172 6.86 20.20 -4.36
C VAL A 172 5.72 20.99 -5.03
N GLN A 173 6.00 22.15 -5.63
CA GLN A 173 4.99 22.89 -6.39
C GLN A 173 4.44 22.09 -7.58
N SER A 174 5.27 21.30 -8.27
CA SER A 174 4.81 20.48 -9.40
C SER A 174 3.76 19.43 -9.02
N LEU A 175 3.71 19.03 -7.73
CA LEU A 175 2.71 18.10 -7.22
C LEU A 175 1.28 18.68 -7.21
N THR A 176 1.07 20.00 -7.40
CA THR A 176 -0.26 20.63 -7.32
C THR A 176 -1.33 19.95 -8.18
N PRO A 177 -1.24 19.89 -9.53
CA PRO A 177 -2.28 19.28 -10.37
C PRO A 177 -2.51 17.79 -10.07
N VAL A 178 -1.44 17.04 -9.73
CA VAL A 178 -1.53 15.60 -9.41
C VAL A 178 -2.23 15.39 -8.08
N TYR A 179 -1.82 16.10 -7.03
CA TYR A 179 -2.41 15.96 -5.70
C TYR A 179 -3.87 16.41 -5.69
N GLU A 180 -4.22 17.48 -6.41
CA GLU A 180 -5.61 17.89 -6.61
C GLU A 180 -6.46 16.82 -7.31
N ARG A 181 -5.93 16.19 -8.38
CA ARG A 181 -6.57 15.05 -9.06
C ARG A 181 -6.79 13.86 -8.11
N ARG A 182 -5.79 13.50 -7.29
CA ARG A 182 -5.87 12.38 -6.31
C ARG A 182 -6.80 12.66 -5.12
N THR A 183 -7.02 13.93 -4.76
CA THR A 183 -7.80 14.36 -3.56
C THR A 183 -9.18 14.94 -3.84
N CYS A 184 -9.67 14.87 -5.08
CA CYS A 184 -11.04 15.30 -5.40
C CYS A 184 -12.12 14.49 -4.64
N LYS A 185 -13.35 15.01 -4.62
CA LYS A 185 -14.47 14.40 -3.87
C LYS A 185 -15.13 13.26 -4.64
N VAL A 186 -15.74 12.33 -3.92
CA VAL A 186 -16.48 11.19 -4.51
C VAL A 186 -17.65 11.65 -5.41
N SER A 187 -18.17 12.86 -5.21
CA SER A 187 -19.10 13.52 -6.14
C SER A 187 -18.49 13.75 -7.53
N GLU A 188 -17.22 14.15 -7.60
CA GLU A 188 -16.49 14.40 -8.83
C GLU A 188 -16.05 13.10 -9.50
N TRP A 189 -15.72 12.07 -8.71
CA TRP A 189 -15.51 10.71 -9.23
C TRP A 189 -16.77 10.17 -9.92
N ARG A 190 -17.94 10.33 -9.28
CA ARG A 190 -19.24 9.97 -9.87
C ARG A 190 -19.56 10.76 -11.14
N SER A 191 -19.30 12.06 -11.20
CA SER A 191 -19.56 12.86 -12.40
C SER A 191 -18.56 12.61 -13.54
N LYS A 192 -17.40 12.03 -13.25
CA LYS A 192 -16.39 11.59 -14.23
C LYS A 192 -16.42 10.08 -14.52
N THR A 193 -17.42 9.36 -13.98
CA THR A 193 -17.57 7.89 -14.04
C THR A 193 -16.26 7.11 -13.83
N LEU A 194 -15.44 7.58 -12.88
CA LEU A 194 -14.07 7.12 -12.67
C LEU A 194 -14.01 5.61 -12.37
N LEU A 195 -13.14 4.90 -13.12
CA LEU A 195 -12.96 3.43 -13.11
C LEU A 195 -14.07 2.59 -13.78
N SER A 196 -15.19 3.18 -14.25
CA SER A 196 -16.28 2.38 -14.86
C SER A 196 -16.08 2.19 -16.37
N LEU A 197 -15.74 0.95 -16.76
CA LEU A 197 -15.64 0.56 -18.18
C LEU A 197 -17.00 0.47 -18.88
N ILE A 198 -18.09 0.27 -18.12
CA ILE A 198 -19.46 0.17 -18.67
C ILE A 198 -19.99 1.56 -19.07
N SER A 199 -19.48 2.64 -18.45
CA SER A 199 -19.99 4.00 -18.63
C SER A 199 -19.94 4.54 -20.07
N SER A 200 -19.00 4.05 -20.89
CA SER A 200 -18.85 4.44 -22.30
C SER A 200 -18.54 3.22 -23.19
N SER A 201 -19.55 2.39 -23.43
CA SER A 201 -19.42 1.11 -24.14
C SER A 201 -18.71 1.19 -25.50
N THR A 202 -18.87 2.29 -26.24
CA THR A 202 -18.25 2.51 -27.57
C THR A 202 -16.74 2.77 -27.52
N SER A 203 -16.17 3.16 -26.39
CA SER A 203 -14.73 3.41 -26.20
C SER A 203 -14.03 2.38 -25.30
N SER A 204 -14.74 1.31 -24.92
CA SER A 204 -14.24 0.21 -24.09
C SER A 204 -13.02 -0.52 -24.68
N HIS A 205 -12.91 -0.56 -26.02
CA HIS A 205 -11.79 -1.18 -26.74
C HIS A 205 -10.61 -0.23 -27.01
N LEU A 206 -10.76 1.08 -26.80
CA LEU A 206 -9.70 2.06 -27.04
C LEU A 206 -8.69 2.05 -25.88
N MET A 207 -7.41 2.27 -26.17
CA MET A 207 -6.38 2.45 -25.14
C MET A 207 -6.71 3.66 -24.24
N ASP A 208 -6.49 3.53 -22.94
CA ASP A 208 -6.54 4.66 -22.01
C ASP A 208 -5.32 5.58 -22.21
N THR A 209 -5.52 6.80 -22.69
CA THR A 209 -4.46 7.81 -22.90
C THR A 209 -4.41 8.83 -21.75
N SER A 210 -3.21 9.23 -21.32
CA SER A 210 -3.01 10.33 -20.37
C SER A 210 -1.75 11.13 -20.68
N GLU A 211 -1.84 12.46 -20.66
CA GLU A 211 -0.72 13.41 -20.73
C GLU A 211 0.26 13.24 -19.55
N THR A 212 -0.19 12.62 -18.45
CA THR A 212 0.53 12.53 -17.18
C THR A 212 0.48 11.10 -16.62
N LEU A 213 0.55 10.11 -17.51
CA LEU A 213 0.32 8.69 -17.26
C LEU A 213 0.94 8.15 -15.93
N PRO A 214 2.25 8.30 -15.65
CA PRO A 214 2.84 7.76 -14.41
C PRO A 214 2.41 8.51 -13.13
N CYS A 215 1.78 9.68 -13.25
CA CYS A 215 1.18 10.41 -12.12
C CYS A 215 -0.22 9.90 -11.76
N ASP A 216 -0.97 9.29 -12.68
CA ASP A 216 -2.34 8.87 -12.40
C ASP A 216 -2.41 7.70 -11.40
N TYR A 217 -1.46 6.77 -11.47
CA TYR A 217 -1.30 5.68 -10.49
C TYR A 217 -0.30 5.99 -9.36
N LEU A 218 0.33 7.17 -9.32
CA LEU A 218 1.25 7.57 -8.24
C LEU A 218 0.50 7.69 -6.90
N SER A 219 0.99 6.98 -5.87
CA SER A 219 0.35 6.95 -4.55
C SER A 219 0.15 8.33 -3.94
N GLN A 220 -1.06 8.58 -3.47
CA GLN A 220 -1.41 9.75 -2.67
C GLN A 220 -0.64 9.75 -1.34
N ASP A 221 -0.30 8.59 -0.79
CA ASP A 221 0.43 8.45 0.46
C ASP A 221 1.87 8.96 0.33
N LEU A 222 2.54 8.61 -0.78
CA LEU A 222 3.86 9.13 -1.13
C LEU A 222 3.81 10.65 -1.33
N ILE A 223 2.82 11.17 -2.05
CA ILE A 223 2.63 12.61 -2.27
C ILE A 223 2.40 13.35 -0.94
N GLU A 224 1.51 12.84 -0.07
CA GLU A 224 1.29 13.38 1.29
C GLU A 224 2.60 13.39 2.09
N ARG A 225 3.37 12.30 2.07
CA ARG A 225 4.67 12.19 2.77
C ARG A 225 5.74 13.14 2.22
N TRP A 226 5.86 13.27 0.90
CA TRP A 226 6.81 14.17 0.24
C TRP A 226 6.52 15.64 0.56
N ILE A 227 5.25 16.07 0.45
CA ILE A 227 4.81 17.43 0.80
C ILE A 227 5.15 17.71 2.27
N ILE A 228 4.74 16.81 3.17
CA ILE A 228 4.87 17.02 4.62
C ILE A 228 6.33 17.07 5.04
N TYR A 229 7.18 16.11 4.66
CA TYR A 229 8.58 16.09 5.12
C TYR A 229 9.40 17.23 4.50
N SER A 230 9.22 17.52 3.21
CA SER A 230 9.93 18.62 2.53
C SER A 230 9.59 19.99 3.11
N MET A 231 8.31 20.27 3.35
CA MET A 231 7.87 21.57 3.86
C MET A 231 8.16 21.77 5.36
N ILE A 232 8.29 20.69 6.11
CA ILE A 232 8.71 20.71 7.52
C ILE A 232 10.17 21.17 7.67
N VAL A 233 11.07 20.77 6.75
CA VAL A 233 12.48 21.19 6.76
C VAL A 233 12.74 22.50 6.02
N CYS A 234 11.90 22.88 5.04
CA CYS A 234 11.99 24.13 4.27
C CYS A 234 10.82 25.12 4.54
N PRO A 235 10.54 25.55 5.79
CA PRO A 235 9.41 26.44 6.11
C PRO A 235 9.43 27.80 5.40
N GLN A 236 10.60 28.26 4.92
CA GLN A 236 10.70 29.45 4.06
C GLN A 236 9.82 29.34 2.80
N GLN A 237 9.67 28.15 2.21
CA GLN A 237 8.81 27.93 1.04
C GLN A 237 7.31 28.08 1.37
N LEU A 238 6.91 27.81 2.62
CA LEU A 238 5.53 28.01 3.06
C LEU A 238 5.15 29.49 3.23
N ILE A 239 6.13 30.41 3.23
CA ILE A 239 5.89 31.86 3.19
C ILE A 239 6.05 32.40 1.76
N THR A 240 7.11 32.00 1.05
CA THR A 240 7.41 32.53 -0.29
C THR A 240 6.54 31.94 -1.40
N ASN A 241 6.00 30.73 -1.21
CA ASN A 241 5.23 30.03 -2.24
C ASN A 241 3.85 29.60 -1.71
N GLY A 242 2.82 30.36 -2.09
CA GLY A 242 1.42 30.09 -1.70
C GLY A 242 0.89 28.73 -2.15
N LYS A 243 1.39 28.14 -3.25
CA LYS A 243 1.02 26.78 -3.66
C LYS A 243 1.58 25.73 -2.69
N CYS A 244 2.84 25.90 -2.27
CA CYS A 244 3.45 25.04 -1.26
C CYS A 244 2.70 25.11 0.09
N TYR A 245 2.27 26.31 0.50
CA TYR A 245 1.41 26.48 1.68
C TYR A 245 0.08 25.72 1.54
N GLN A 246 -0.63 25.88 0.42
CA GLN A 246 -1.92 25.21 0.16
C GLN A 246 -1.78 23.69 0.14
N LEU A 247 -0.72 23.17 -0.49
CA LEU A 247 -0.38 21.74 -0.46
C LEU A 247 -0.16 21.24 0.97
N PHE A 248 0.61 21.98 1.77
CA PHE A 248 0.95 21.61 3.15
C PHE A 248 -0.27 21.64 4.09
N GLU A 249 -1.11 22.68 4.03
CA GLU A 249 -2.39 22.71 4.78
C GLU A 249 -3.26 21.51 4.39
N LYS A 250 -3.37 21.22 3.09
CA LYS A 250 -4.22 20.15 2.57
C LYS A 250 -3.70 18.75 2.94
N ALA A 251 -2.39 18.55 2.97
CA ALA A 251 -1.77 17.31 3.46
C ALA A 251 -1.95 17.14 4.98
N LEU A 252 -1.70 18.19 5.79
CA LEU A 252 -1.97 18.16 7.24
C LEU A 252 -3.46 17.92 7.55
N SER A 253 -4.35 18.46 6.71
CA SER A 253 -5.80 18.20 6.81
C SER A 253 -6.21 16.79 6.39
N SER A 254 -5.32 16.00 5.77
CA SER A 254 -5.62 14.67 5.19
C SER A 254 -5.24 13.50 6.10
N GLY A 255 -4.42 13.73 7.12
CA GLY A 255 -4.06 12.73 8.13
C GLY A 255 -3.28 13.34 9.30
N PHE A 256 -3.40 12.75 10.48
CA PHE A 256 -2.64 13.17 11.67
C PHE A 256 -1.40 12.31 11.95
N VAL A 257 -1.26 11.17 11.27
CA VAL A 257 -0.08 10.30 11.28
C VAL A 257 0.42 10.00 9.86
N HIS A 258 1.73 10.20 9.66
CA HIS A 258 2.43 9.96 8.39
C HIS A 258 3.54 8.93 8.58
N VAL A 259 3.77 8.07 7.60
CA VAL A 259 4.70 6.92 7.72
C VAL A 259 6.15 7.37 7.60
N LEU A 260 6.97 7.12 8.63
CA LEU A 260 8.43 7.18 8.49
C LEU A 260 8.90 5.90 7.79
N TYR A 261 8.57 4.75 8.38
CA TYR A 261 8.81 3.44 7.79
C TYR A 261 7.96 2.37 8.48
N ARG A 262 7.27 1.51 7.71
CA ARG A 262 6.40 0.43 8.21
C ARG A 262 5.37 0.95 9.24
N ASP A 263 5.32 0.42 10.46
CA ASP A 263 4.46 0.89 11.56
C ASP A 263 5.06 2.04 12.39
N GLU A 264 6.29 2.49 12.11
CA GLU A 264 6.86 3.68 12.77
C GLU A 264 6.32 4.96 12.12
N LEU A 265 5.41 5.62 12.83
CA LEU A 265 4.70 6.82 12.36
C LEU A 265 5.25 8.11 12.97
N LEU A 266 5.10 9.21 12.24
CA LEU A 266 5.23 10.58 12.73
C LEU A 266 3.83 11.15 13.04
N THR A 267 3.56 11.44 14.32
CA THR A 267 2.38 12.20 14.77
C THR A 267 2.58 13.69 14.45
N THR A 268 2.49 14.05 13.17
CA THR A 268 3.02 15.32 12.61
C THR A 268 2.59 16.57 13.40
N HIS A 269 1.30 16.69 13.73
CA HIS A 269 0.79 17.84 14.47
C HIS A 269 1.41 17.99 15.88
N GLN A 270 1.64 16.88 16.58
CA GLN A 270 2.31 16.89 17.88
C GLN A 270 3.82 17.12 17.73
N TYR A 271 4.44 16.54 16.69
CA TYR A 271 5.88 16.71 16.43
C TYR A 271 6.23 18.17 16.13
N LEU A 272 5.41 18.87 15.35
CA LEU A 272 5.61 20.29 15.06
C LEU A 272 5.28 21.20 16.25
N ASN A 273 4.22 20.90 17.02
CA ASN A 273 3.94 21.62 18.28
C ASN A 273 5.08 21.47 19.30
N ASN A 274 5.76 20.33 19.35
CA ASN A 274 6.94 20.12 20.20
C ASN A 274 8.20 20.87 19.71
N ASN A 275 8.23 21.35 18.46
CA ASN A 275 9.40 21.97 17.83
C ASN A 275 9.14 23.41 17.34
N LEU A 276 8.12 24.10 17.88
CA LEU A 276 7.75 25.48 17.52
C LEU A 276 8.91 26.49 17.63
N ASP A 277 9.93 26.19 18.44
CA ASP A 277 11.13 27.00 18.60
C ASP A 277 11.91 27.20 17.29
N ILE A 278 11.95 26.20 16.41
CA ILE A 278 12.60 26.30 15.08
C ILE A 278 11.85 27.32 14.23
N TYR A 279 10.52 27.32 14.32
CA TYR A 279 9.63 28.18 13.53
C TYR A 279 9.48 29.62 14.10
N LYS A 280 10.21 29.99 15.17
CA LYS A 280 10.18 31.34 15.78
C LYS A 280 10.57 32.49 14.85
N GLN A 281 11.33 32.21 13.79
CA GLN A 281 11.68 33.17 12.74
C GLN A 281 10.52 33.38 11.74
N TYR A 282 9.69 32.35 11.55
CA TYR A 282 8.65 32.26 10.52
C TYR A 282 7.25 32.64 11.05
N ARG A 283 7.16 33.62 11.96
CA ARG A 283 5.91 33.97 12.71
C ARG A 283 4.70 34.28 11.83
N GLN A 284 4.91 34.78 10.61
CA GLN A 284 3.87 35.08 9.63
C GLN A 284 3.01 33.86 9.30
N LEU A 285 3.57 32.65 9.38
CA LEU A 285 2.91 31.38 9.07
C LEU A 285 1.86 30.95 10.11
N ARG A 286 1.88 31.56 11.31
CA ARG A 286 0.96 31.26 12.43
C ARG A 286 0.78 29.76 12.72
N LEU A 287 1.88 29.02 12.75
CA LEU A 287 1.89 27.55 12.76
C LEU A 287 0.95 26.92 13.81
N THR A 288 0.81 27.50 15.00
CA THR A 288 -0.11 27.00 16.04
C THR A 288 -1.60 27.11 15.66
N GLU A 289 -2.02 28.13 14.91
CA GLU A 289 -3.39 28.23 14.37
C GLU A 289 -3.60 27.15 13.30
N LEU A 290 -2.70 27.10 12.31
CA LEU A 290 -2.70 26.11 11.22
C LEU A 290 -2.75 24.67 11.74
N LEU A 291 -1.90 24.30 12.70
CA LEU A 291 -1.86 22.94 13.27
C LEU A 291 -3.14 22.59 14.04
N ASN A 292 -3.76 23.56 14.74
CA ASN A 292 -5.00 23.28 15.46
C ASN A 292 -6.19 23.06 14.51
N ASP A 293 -6.28 23.81 13.41
CA ASP A 293 -7.39 23.69 12.47
C ASP A 293 -7.24 22.52 11.50
N THR A 294 -6.03 22.25 11.02
CA THR A 294 -5.73 21.03 10.22
C THR A 294 -5.96 19.75 11.02
N PHE A 295 -5.59 19.71 12.31
CA PHE A 295 -5.85 18.57 13.19
C PHE A 295 -7.35 18.31 13.41
N LYS A 296 -8.17 19.37 13.53
CA LYS A 296 -9.65 19.23 13.58
C LYS A 296 -10.20 18.61 12.30
N LYS A 297 -9.78 19.10 11.12
CA LYS A 297 -10.16 18.56 9.80
C LYS A 297 -9.76 17.08 9.69
N ALA A 298 -8.53 16.75 10.04
CA ALA A 298 -7.96 15.40 9.96
C ALA A 298 -8.66 14.37 10.87
N ILE A 299 -9.27 14.79 11.98
CA ILE A 299 -9.96 13.89 12.92
C ILE A 299 -11.47 13.81 12.68
N ASN A 300 -12.12 14.90 12.25
CA ASN A 300 -13.58 14.95 12.14
C ASN A 300 -14.09 14.75 10.70
N GLU A 301 -13.36 15.24 9.69
CA GLU A 301 -13.84 15.24 8.29
C GLU A 301 -13.28 14.05 7.49
N GLN A 302 -11.99 13.74 7.68
CA GLN A 302 -11.31 12.70 6.91
C GLN A 302 -11.86 11.28 7.08
N PRO A 303 -12.23 10.78 8.28
CA PRO A 303 -12.74 9.42 8.42
C PRO A 303 -14.00 9.19 7.58
N LEU A 304 -14.88 10.19 7.53
CA LEU A 304 -16.10 10.19 6.71
C LEU A 304 -15.75 10.24 5.21
N TYR A 305 -14.88 11.17 4.80
CA TYR A 305 -14.42 11.30 3.41
C TYR A 305 -13.78 10.01 2.86
N ARG A 306 -12.86 9.41 3.62
CA ARG A 306 -12.18 8.15 3.28
C ARG A 306 -13.14 6.96 3.26
N ARG A 307 -14.11 6.90 4.17
CA ARG A 307 -15.17 5.87 4.14
C ARG A 307 -16.00 5.94 2.86
N GLU A 308 -16.39 7.13 2.41
CA GLU A 308 -17.13 7.27 1.14
C GLU A 308 -16.25 6.94 -0.08
N ARG A 309 -14.93 7.20 -0.03
CA ARG A 309 -13.97 6.76 -1.06
C ARG A 309 -13.93 5.23 -1.16
N ARG A 310 -13.74 4.52 -0.04
CA ARG A 310 -13.78 3.04 -0.02
C ARG A 310 -15.11 2.46 -0.51
N LYS A 311 -16.25 3.06 -0.14
CA LYS A 311 -17.58 2.68 -0.65
C LYS A 311 -17.72 2.85 -2.17
N TYR A 312 -17.02 3.79 -2.78
CA TYR A 312 -17.05 4.01 -4.23
C TYR A 312 -16.08 3.10 -4.98
N ILE A 313 -14.83 2.98 -4.51
CA ILE A 313 -13.81 2.17 -5.20
C ILE A 313 -14.19 0.68 -5.18
N ARG A 314 -14.74 0.17 -4.07
CA ARG A 314 -15.15 -1.23 -3.88
C ARG A 314 -15.99 -1.82 -5.03
N PRO A 315 -17.17 -1.27 -5.40
CA PRO A 315 -17.94 -1.77 -6.53
C PRO A 315 -17.24 -1.56 -7.88
N GLN A 316 -16.34 -0.59 -8.02
CA GLN A 316 -15.56 -0.41 -9.25
C GLN A 316 -14.48 -1.48 -9.43
N LEU A 317 -13.75 -1.87 -8.37
CA LEU A 317 -12.84 -3.03 -8.45
C LEU A 317 -13.60 -4.32 -8.80
N LYS A 318 -14.82 -4.47 -8.28
CA LYS A 318 -15.72 -5.60 -8.59
C LYS A 318 -16.18 -5.60 -10.04
N GLU A 319 -16.54 -4.43 -10.58
CA GLU A 319 -16.88 -4.24 -11.99
C GLU A 319 -15.68 -4.61 -12.89
N LEU A 320 -14.51 -4.04 -12.62
CA LEU A 320 -13.26 -4.33 -13.33
C LEU A 320 -12.90 -5.82 -13.27
N ALA A 321 -12.91 -6.43 -12.08
CA ALA A 321 -12.52 -7.84 -11.90
C ALA A 321 -13.45 -8.80 -12.66
N LEU A 322 -14.76 -8.53 -12.69
CA LEU A 322 -15.73 -9.33 -13.44
C LEU A 322 -15.56 -9.14 -14.96
N ILE A 323 -15.35 -7.90 -15.43
CA ILE A 323 -15.15 -7.60 -16.86
C ILE A 323 -13.86 -8.23 -17.39
N PHE A 324 -12.76 -8.13 -16.65
CA PHE A 324 -11.47 -8.71 -17.07
C PHE A 324 -11.43 -10.24 -16.92
N ALA A 325 -12.24 -10.84 -16.04
CA ALA A 325 -12.41 -12.30 -15.98
C ALA A 325 -13.24 -12.84 -17.17
N ASP A 326 -14.26 -12.10 -17.61
CA ASP A 326 -15.11 -12.46 -18.76
C ASP A 326 -14.41 -12.16 -20.10
N THR A 327 -13.69 -11.03 -20.18
CA THR A 327 -13.00 -10.56 -21.40
C THR A 327 -11.53 -10.17 -21.15
N PRO A 328 -10.62 -11.15 -20.94
CA PRO A 328 -9.22 -10.90 -20.63
C PRO A 328 -8.46 -10.01 -21.63
N ALA A 329 -8.88 -9.97 -22.90
CA ALA A 329 -8.26 -9.12 -23.92
C ALA A 329 -8.35 -7.61 -23.59
N LEU A 330 -9.30 -7.16 -22.76
CA LEU A 330 -9.38 -5.76 -22.34
C LEU A 330 -8.23 -5.37 -21.38
N LEU A 331 -7.50 -6.33 -20.79
CA LEU A 331 -6.31 -6.07 -19.98
C LEU A 331 -5.17 -5.42 -20.76
N GLY A 332 -5.18 -5.45 -22.10
CA GLY A 332 -4.31 -4.60 -22.92
C GLY A 332 -4.69 -3.12 -22.81
N PRO A 333 -5.75 -2.66 -23.51
CA PRO A 333 -6.09 -1.24 -23.61
C PRO A 333 -6.44 -0.56 -22.28
N LYS A 334 -6.89 -1.31 -21.26
CA LYS A 334 -7.44 -0.76 -19.99
C LYS A 334 -6.58 -1.03 -18.74
N ILE A 335 -5.31 -1.43 -18.89
CA ILE A 335 -4.45 -1.71 -17.74
C ILE A 335 -4.17 -0.46 -16.88
N LEU A 336 -4.17 0.72 -17.50
CA LEU A 336 -4.00 1.98 -16.79
C LEU A 336 -5.13 2.23 -15.79
N THR A 337 -6.40 2.10 -16.23
CA THR A 337 -7.57 2.15 -15.34
C THR A 337 -7.47 1.14 -14.19
N LEU A 338 -6.98 -0.07 -14.47
CA LEU A 338 -6.77 -1.11 -13.47
C LEU A 338 -5.72 -0.68 -12.41
N PHE A 339 -4.54 -0.20 -12.84
CA PHE A 339 -3.48 0.27 -11.94
C PHE A 339 -3.88 1.52 -11.13
N ILE A 340 -4.67 2.43 -11.70
CA ILE A 340 -5.26 3.57 -10.96
C ILE A 340 -6.20 3.04 -9.86
N GLY A 341 -7.11 2.11 -10.20
CA GLY A 341 -8.03 1.50 -9.24
C GLY A 341 -7.32 0.80 -8.09
N LEU A 342 -6.29 0.01 -8.39
CA LEU A 342 -5.42 -0.65 -7.41
C LEU A 342 -4.72 0.36 -6.50
N SER A 343 -4.07 1.38 -7.08
CA SER A 343 -3.37 2.45 -6.36
C SER A 343 -4.31 3.19 -5.39
N TYR A 344 -5.51 3.54 -5.84
CA TYR A 344 -6.54 4.18 -5.01
C TYR A 344 -7.00 3.25 -3.87
N ALA A 345 -7.13 1.95 -4.12
CA ALA A 345 -7.59 0.99 -3.12
C ALA A 345 -6.53 0.72 -2.04
N ARG A 346 -5.27 0.53 -2.44
CA ARG A 346 -4.12 0.38 -1.54
C ARG A 346 -3.98 1.60 -0.64
N ASP A 347 -4.01 2.80 -1.21
CA ASP A 347 -3.88 4.05 -0.46
C ASP A 347 -4.97 4.19 0.64
N GLU A 348 -6.22 3.84 0.34
CA GLU A 348 -7.31 3.86 1.34
C GLU A 348 -7.21 2.76 2.40
N ILE A 349 -6.58 1.62 2.08
CA ILE A 349 -6.25 0.57 3.06
C ILE A 349 -5.16 1.06 4.02
N ILE A 350 -4.02 1.53 3.51
CA ILE A 350 -2.89 1.95 4.36
C ILE A 350 -3.20 3.21 5.17
N TRP A 351 -4.10 4.07 4.67
CA TRP A 351 -4.64 5.18 5.46
C TRP A 351 -5.51 4.68 6.61
N LEU A 352 -6.40 3.69 6.36
CA LEU A 352 -7.32 3.18 7.38
C LEU A 352 -6.59 2.47 8.51
N LEU A 353 -5.66 1.55 8.19
CA LEU A 353 -4.89 0.79 9.18
C LEU A 353 -4.22 1.74 10.19
N ARG A 354 -3.29 2.58 9.71
CA ARG A 354 -2.47 3.45 10.59
C ARG A 354 -3.30 4.40 11.45
N HIS A 355 -4.36 5.00 10.90
CA HIS A 355 -5.18 5.96 11.65
C HIS A 355 -6.16 5.30 12.62
N SER A 356 -6.63 4.07 12.33
CA SER A 356 -7.56 3.34 13.20
C SER A 356 -6.89 2.84 14.49
N GLU A 357 -5.64 2.42 14.42
CA GLU A 357 -4.85 2.03 15.60
C GLU A 357 -4.36 3.25 16.39
N ASN A 358 -3.80 4.25 15.72
CA ASN A 358 -3.14 5.40 16.35
C ASN A 358 -4.10 6.54 16.76
N PHE A 359 -5.41 6.29 16.80
CA PHE A 359 -6.42 7.32 17.11
C PHE A 359 -6.22 7.92 18.53
N PRO A 360 -6.18 9.25 18.72
CA PRO A 360 -5.73 9.86 19.98
C PRO A 360 -6.48 9.42 21.24
N VAL A 361 -5.75 8.79 22.18
CA VAL A 361 -6.29 8.18 23.41
C VAL A 361 -7.05 9.15 24.32
N LYS A 362 -6.76 10.46 24.26
CA LYS A 362 -7.53 11.48 25.00
C LYS A 362 -8.99 11.52 24.53
N LEU A 363 -9.20 11.64 23.21
CA LEU A 363 -10.52 11.66 22.57
C LEU A 363 -11.25 10.31 22.76
N GLN A 364 -10.52 9.17 22.79
CA GLN A 364 -11.12 7.87 23.12
C GLN A 364 -11.76 7.82 24.52
N LYS A 365 -11.22 8.56 25.50
CA LYS A 365 -11.77 8.62 26.88
C LYS A 365 -12.97 9.56 26.99
N GLU A 366 -13.01 10.61 26.18
CA GLU A 366 -14.12 11.57 26.13
C GLU A 366 -15.33 10.96 25.41
N ASN A 367 -15.12 10.32 24.25
CA ASN A 367 -16.18 9.65 23.48
C ASN A 367 -16.82 8.47 24.24
N LYS A 368 -16.16 7.89 25.24
CA LYS A 368 -16.76 6.88 26.14
C LYS A 368 -17.74 7.47 27.16
N LYS A 369 -17.76 8.78 27.40
CA LYS A 369 -18.71 9.45 28.31
C LYS A 369 -19.98 9.96 27.61
N THR A 370 -19.94 10.15 26.30
CA THR A 370 -21.04 10.72 25.49
C THR A 370 -21.88 9.66 24.76
N ALA A 371 -21.61 8.37 25.00
CA ALA A 371 -22.22 7.23 24.31
C ALA A 371 -23.68 6.93 24.71
N SER A 372 -24.57 7.93 24.56
CA SER A 372 -26.00 7.84 24.90
C SER A 372 -26.93 8.41 23.82
N GLY A 373 -26.45 8.75 22.61
CA GLY A 373 -27.33 9.32 21.58
C GLY A 373 -26.78 9.46 20.15
N ASN A 374 -25.47 9.59 19.95
CA ASN A 374 -24.87 9.70 18.61
C ASN A 374 -23.77 8.64 18.39
N THR A 375 -23.63 8.21 17.13
CA THR A 375 -22.58 7.28 16.65
C THR A 375 -21.20 7.75 17.08
N SER A 376 -20.31 6.83 17.48
CA SER A 376 -18.97 7.22 17.91
C SER A 376 -18.06 7.44 16.70
N ASN A 377 -17.16 8.42 16.75
CA ASN A 377 -16.14 8.63 15.71
C ASN A 377 -15.23 7.38 15.50
N ARG A 378 -15.27 6.39 16.41
CA ARG A 378 -14.56 5.12 16.27
C ARG A 378 -15.24 4.17 15.27
N ASP A 379 -16.55 4.29 15.07
CA ASP A 379 -17.31 3.48 14.12
C ASP A 379 -17.01 3.89 12.66
N ASP A 380 -16.59 5.14 12.41
CA ASP A 380 -16.18 5.60 11.08
C ASP A 380 -14.86 4.97 10.59
N PHE A 381 -14.02 4.49 11.52
CA PHE A 381 -12.83 3.67 11.24
C PHE A 381 -13.15 2.18 11.10
N ASN A 382 -14.39 1.74 11.34
CA ASN A 382 -14.79 0.34 11.22
C ASN A 382 -15.47 0.06 9.87
N ASP A 383 -14.72 -0.51 8.93
CA ASP A 383 -15.24 -0.91 7.62
C ASP A 383 -15.63 -2.39 7.62
N ARG A 384 -16.90 -2.68 7.90
CA ARG A 384 -17.40 -4.07 7.95
C ARG A 384 -17.29 -4.81 6.62
N THR A 385 -17.25 -4.10 5.49
CA THR A 385 -17.10 -4.72 4.17
C THR A 385 -15.65 -4.83 3.71
N PHE A 386 -14.67 -4.43 4.54
CA PHE A 386 -13.24 -4.48 4.20
C PHE A 386 -12.75 -5.80 3.57
N PRO A 387 -13.17 -7.01 3.99
CA PRO A 387 -12.80 -8.27 3.31
C PRO A 387 -13.13 -8.31 1.81
N GLU A 388 -14.28 -7.78 1.38
CA GLU A 388 -14.62 -7.66 -0.04
C GLU A 388 -13.66 -6.73 -0.81
N PHE A 389 -13.04 -5.76 -0.13
CA PHE A 389 -12.08 -4.84 -0.75
C PHE A 389 -10.76 -5.57 -1.03
N LEU A 390 -10.31 -6.34 -0.04
CA LEU A 390 -9.10 -7.15 -0.12
C LEU A 390 -9.20 -8.20 -1.23
N LEU A 391 -10.35 -8.89 -1.36
CA LEU A 391 -10.48 -9.93 -2.39
C LEU A 391 -10.39 -9.39 -3.82
N TYR A 392 -11.00 -8.25 -4.14
CA TYR A 392 -10.94 -7.72 -5.51
C TYR A 392 -9.59 -7.12 -5.88
N ILE A 393 -8.76 -6.73 -4.89
CA ILE A 393 -7.35 -6.42 -5.13
C ILE A 393 -6.62 -7.70 -5.57
N GLU A 394 -6.74 -8.79 -4.80
CA GLU A 394 -6.08 -10.06 -5.13
C GLU A 394 -6.62 -10.71 -6.43
N GLU A 395 -7.90 -10.53 -6.76
CA GLU A 395 -8.46 -10.98 -8.04
C GLU A 395 -7.85 -10.20 -9.21
N LEU A 396 -7.79 -8.87 -9.15
CA LEU A 396 -7.19 -8.05 -10.22
C LEU A 396 -5.68 -8.34 -10.40
N ARG A 397 -4.95 -8.51 -9.30
CA ARG A 397 -3.54 -8.94 -9.32
C ARG A 397 -3.40 -10.33 -9.98
N SER A 398 -4.25 -11.27 -9.59
CA SER A 398 -4.25 -12.63 -10.15
C SER A 398 -4.64 -12.68 -11.63
N LEU A 399 -5.54 -11.80 -12.09
CA LEU A 399 -5.90 -11.68 -13.50
C LEU A 399 -4.74 -11.15 -14.34
N ILE A 400 -4.03 -10.11 -13.86
CA ILE A 400 -2.80 -9.61 -14.52
C ILE A 400 -1.76 -10.73 -14.65
N MET A 401 -1.49 -11.49 -13.58
CA MET A 401 -0.49 -12.56 -13.64
C MET A 401 -0.93 -13.74 -14.52
N THR A 402 -2.23 -14.08 -14.53
CA THR A 402 -2.78 -15.17 -15.36
C THR A 402 -2.74 -14.83 -16.86
N TYR A 403 -2.95 -13.56 -17.20
CA TYR A 403 -3.02 -13.07 -18.59
C TYR A 403 -1.84 -12.18 -18.99
N SER A 404 -0.71 -12.30 -18.28
CA SER A 404 0.50 -11.51 -18.52
C SER A 404 0.96 -11.57 -19.98
N SER A 405 0.90 -12.74 -20.62
CA SER A 405 1.23 -12.91 -22.04
C SER A 405 0.37 -12.07 -23.00
N VAL A 406 -0.92 -11.87 -22.70
CA VAL A 406 -1.83 -11.03 -23.48
C VAL A 406 -1.45 -9.55 -23.35
N ILE A 407 -1.12 -9.13 -22.13
CA ILE A 407 -0.66 -7.77 -21.82
C ILE A 407 0.68 -7.49 -22.53
N LYS A 408 1.65 -8.40 -22.40
CA LYS A 408 2.95 -8.32 -23.08
C LYS A 408 2.78 -8.22 -24.59
N GLN A 409 1.98 -9.09 -25.20
CA GLN A 409 1.75 -9.07 -26.65
C GLN A 409 1.15 -7.73 -27.11
N TYR A 410 0.14 -7.22 -26.41
CA TYR A 410 -0.48 -5.93 -26.71
C TYR A 410 0.55 -4.79 -26.64
N TYR A 411 1.32 -4.68 -25.56
CA TYR A 411 2.28 -3.59 -25.42
C TYR A 411 3.54 -3.73 -26.29
N ILE A 412 3.93 -4.94 -26.71
CA ILE A 412 4.92 -5.15 -27.78
C ILE A 412 4.41 -4.59 -29.11
N GLU A 413 3.12 -4.79 -29.43
CA GLU A 413 2.50 -4.22 -30.63
C GLU A 413 2.43 -2.68 -30.55
N CYS A 414 2.02 -2.11 -29.40
CA CYS A 414 2.03 -0.66 -29.19
C CYS A 414 3.43 -0.05 -29.34
N LEU A 415 4.43 -0.64 -28.66
CA LEU A 415 5.83 -0.20 -28.75
C LEU A 415 6.39 -0.32 -30.17
N SER A 416 6.03 -1.35 -30.93
CA SER A 416 6.62 -1.55 -32.27
C SER A 416 5.85 -0.88 -33.41
N THR A 417 4.65 -0.33 -33.18
CA THR A 417 3.81 0.27 -34.23
C THR A 417 3.37 1.71 -33.96
N LEU A 418 2.90 2.03 -32.74
CA LEU A 418 2.36 3.35 -32.39
C LEU A 418 3.46 4.28 -31.89
N ASP A 419 4.15 3.85 -30.83
CA ASP A 419 5.19 4.63 -30.16
C ASP A 419 6.37 5.07 -31.06
N PRO A 420 6.85 4.30 -32.08
CA PRO A 420 7.92 4.78 -32.95
C PRO A 420 7.46 5.91 -33.86
N ILE A 421 6.18 5.92 -34.25
CA ILE A 421 5.61 6.96 -35.13
C ILE A 421 5.52 8.26 -34.34
N ASP A 422 4.93 8.23 -33.13
CA ASP A 422 4.85 9.42 -32.28
C ASP A 422 6.22 9.92 -31.81
N LEU A 423 7.14 9.02 -31.43
CA LEU A 423 8.50 9.41 -31.05
C LEU A 423 9.26 10.04 -32.22
N ASN A 424 9.17 9.47 -33.43
CA ASN A 424 9.80 10.06 -34.61
C ASN A 424 9.19 11.41 -34.99
N ASN A 425 7.85 11.54 -34.91
CA ASN A 425 7.15 12.81 -35.11
C ASN A 425 7.56 13.88 -34.09
N VAL A 426 7.89 13.51 -32.85
CA VAL A 426 8.45 14.45 -31.87
C VAL A 426 9.90 14.79 -32.21
N ILE A 427 10.76 13.79 -32.46
CA ILE A 427 12.18 13.98 -32.77
C ILE A 427 12.37 14.87 -34.02
N SER A 428 11.59 14.66 -35.09
CA SER A 428 11.68 15.44 -36.32
C SER A 428 11.26 16.91 -36.16
N ASN A 429 10.54 17.25 -35.07
CA ASN A 429 10.10 18.60 -34.75
C ASN A 429 10.98 19.28 -33.68
N LEU A 430 12.06 18.64 -33.22
CA LEU A 430 13.06 19.25 -32.34
C LEU A 430 13.92 20.27 -33.13
N ASN A 431 13.42 21.50 -33.24
CA ASN A 431 14.10 22.65 -33.87
C ASN A 431 15.30 23.18 -33.03
N VAL A 432 16.15 22.27 -32.53
CA VAL A 432 17.00 22.48 -31.34
C VAL A 432 18.36 21.82 -31.55
N THR A 433 19.45 22.50 -31.19
CA THR A 433 20.80 21.91 -31.20
C THR A 433 20.96 20.96 -30.02
N CYS A 434 20.92 19.65 -30.31
CA CYS A 434 21.24 18.58 -29.38
C CYS A 434 22.77 18.37 -29.29
N THR A 435 23.27 17.89 -28.15
CA THR A 435 24.62 17.32 -28.04
C THR A 435 24.69 15.93 -28.70
N GLU A 436 25.92 15.43 -28.90
CA GLU A 436 26.18 14.08 -29.39
C GLU A 436 25.55 13.02 -28.47
N ASP A 437 25.75 13.12 -27.15
CA ASP A 437 25.13 12.23 -26.15
C ASP A 437 23.59 12.24 -26.23
N GLU A 438 22.97 13.43 -26.33
CA GLU A 438 21.51 13.58 -26.46
C GLU A 438 20.99 12.94 -27.78
N SER A 439 21.74 13.06 -28.87
CA SER A 439 21.39 12.45 -30.17
C SER A 439 21.56 10.92 -30.17
N ILE A 440 22.59 10.42 -29.51
CA ILE A 440 22.81 8.98 -29.30
C ILE A 440 21.67 8.37 -28.47
N LEU A 441 21.22 9.05 -27.40
CA LEU A 441 20.08 8.58 -26.60
C LEU A 441 18.76 8.59 -27.41
N LEU A 442 18.43 9.67 -28.11
CA LEU A 442 17.21 9.76 -28.93
C LEU A 442 17.16 8.69 -30.04
N SER A 443 18.29 8.45 -30.72
CA SER A 443 18.39 7.39 -31.73
C SER A 443 18.39 5.99 -31.12
N SER A 444 18.99 5.80 -29.94
CA SER A 444 18.92 4.55 -29.17
C SER A 444 17.49 4.20 -28.79
N PHE A 445 16.69 5.16 -28.33
CA PHE A 445 15.26 4.98 -28.03
C PHE A 445 14.52 4.48 -29.27
N TYR A 446 14.59 5.23 -30.38
CA TYR A 446 13.90 4.88 -31.62
C TYR A 446 14.32 3.50 -32.17
N ASN A 447 15.62 3.20 -32.19
CA ASN A 447 16.15 1.92 -32.68
C ASN A 447 15.79 0.74 -31.78
N THR A 448 15.80 0.93 -30.46
CA THR A 448 15.40 -0.11 -29.50
C THR A 448 13.93 -0.47 -29.72
N ILE A 449 13.07 0.54 -29.77
CA ILE A 449 11.61 0.41 -29.82
C ILE A 449 11.14 -0.13 -31.18
N SER A 450 11.61 0.45 -32.29
CA SER A 450 11.24 0.01 -33.65
C SER A 450 11.72 -1.42 -33.99
N THR A 451 12.84 -1.89 -33.40
CA THR A 451 13.32 -3.26 -33.66
C THR A 451 12.61 -4.35 -32.84
N LEU A 452 11.67 -4.02 -31.95
CA LEU A 452 10.99 -5.02 -31.11
C LEU A 452 10.18 -6.04 -31.92
N SER A 453 9.40 -5.61 -32.91
CA SER A 453 8.62 -6.53 -33.77
C SER A 453 9.50 -7.57 -34.46
N ASN A 454 10.67 -7.15 -34.98
CA ASN A 454 11.64 -8.03 -35.62
C ASN A 454 12.24 -9.09 -34.68
N ARG A 455 12.23 -8.88 -33.36
CA ARG A 455 12.72 -9.85 -32.36
C ARG A 455 11.67 -10.90 -31.99
N VAL A 456 10.38 -10.56 -32.13
CA VAL A 456 9.21 -11.37 -31.73
C VAL A 456 8.56 -12.06 -32.95
N GLY A 457 9.25 -12.07 -34.09
CA GLY A 457 8.76 -12.62 -35.37
C GLY A 457 8.32 -14.09 -35.29
N THR A 458 7.15 -14.38 -35.86
CA THR A 458 6.39 -15.64 -35.70
C THR A 458 6.89 -16.83 -36.53
N THR A 459 8.18 -16.88 -36.89
CA THR A 459 8.77 -17.99 -37.65
C THR A 459 10.08 -18.48 -37.02
N GLY A 460 10.25 -19.81 -36.99
CA GLY A 460 11.35 -20.49 -36.31
C GLY A 460 12.70 -20.37 -36.99
N GLY A 461 13.24 -19.15 -37.10
CA GLY A 461 14.67 -18.91 -37.31
C GLY A 461 15.44 -19.01 -35.99
N ASN A 462 16.68 -19.50 -36.03
CA ASN A 462 17.47 -19.91 -34.85
C ASN A 462 17.78 -18.81 -33.80
N ASN A 463 17.34 -17.56 -34.01
CA ASN A 463 17.55 -16.42 -33.13
C ASN A 463 16.24 -15.76 -32.63
N SER A 464 15.09 -16.44 -32.71
CA SER A 464 13.80 -15.90 -32.23
C SER A 464 13.83 -15.67 -30.72
N VAL A 465 13.68 -14.42 -30.27
CA VAL A 465 13.67 -14.05 -28.85
C VAL A 465 12.26 -14.22 -28.32
N THR A 466 12.07 -15.08 -27.31
CA THR A 466 10.77 -15.20 -26.63
C THR A 466 10.36 -13.88 -25.96
N ALA A 467 9.06 -13.58 -25.91
CA ALA A 467 8.57 -12.35 -25.28
C ALA A 467 9.01 -12.21 -23.81
N ASP A 468 9.22 -13.33 -23.10
CA ASP A 468 9.72 -13.39 -21.72
C ASP A 468 11.23 -13.12 -21.57
N THR A 469 11.95 -12.93 -22.67
CA THR A 469 13.40 -12.61 -22.70
C THR A 469 13.70 -11.19 -23.21
N ILE A 470 12.69 -10.32 -23.25
CA ILE A 470 12.84 -8.89 -23.55
C ILE A 470 13.22 -8.16 -22.25
N ASP A 471 14.26 -7.33 -22.29
CA ASP A 471 14.72 -6.47 -21.20
C ASP A 471 14.75 -5.02 -21.68
N LEU A 472 13.99 -4.14 -21.02
CA LEU A 472 13.87 -2.72 -21.33
C LEU A 472 14.32 -1.83 -20.16
N ARG A 473 14.98 -2.40 -19.15
CA ARG A 473 15.55 -1.64 -18.02
C ARG A 473 16.59 -0.61 -18.48
N ALA A 474 17.35 -0.94 -19.53
CA ALA A 474 18.27 0.00 -20.18
C ALA A 474 17.53 1.22 -20.76
N LEU A 475 16.44 0.99 -21.51
CA LEU A 475 15.60 2.05 -22.09
C LEU A 475 15.06 3.01 -21.00
N ARG A 476 14.56 2.45 -19.88
CA ARG A 476 14.07 3.24 -18.74
C ARG A 476 15.17 4.05 -18.06
N LEU A 477 16.34 3.45 -17.81
CA LEU A 477 17.47 4.15 -17.19
C LEU A 477 18.06 5.22 -18.11
N ASP A 478 18.08 4.99 -19.42
CA ASP A 478 18.55 5.97 -20.41
C ASP A 478 17.56 7.14 -20.59
N TRP A 479 16.24 6.91 -20.44
CA TRP A 479 15.29 8.03 -20.31
C TRP A 479 15.52 8.84 -19.03
N PHE A 480 15.80 8.20 -17.90
CA PHE A 480 16.13 8.89 -16.65
C PHE A 480 17.46 9.68 -16.77
N ARG A 481 18.48 9.14 -17.45
CA ARG A 481 19.69 9.90 -17.83
C ARG A 481 19.36 11.11 -18.69
N MET A 482 18.51 10.92 -19.71
CA MET A 482 18.07 12.01 -20.58
C MET A 482 17.36 13.11 -19.79
N GLN A 483 16.42 12.76 -18.90
CA GLN A 483 15.77 13.71 -17.97
C GLN A 483 16.80 14.52 -17.17
N ALA A 484 17.79 13.85 -16.57
CA ALA A 484 18.85 14.50 -15.80
C ALA A 484 19.68 15.49 -16.65
N TYR A 485 19.85 15.22 -17.94
CA TYR A 485 20.51 16.13 -18.87
C TYR A 485 19.61 17.28 -19.33
N ILE A 486 18.36 17.02 -19.76
CA ILE A 486 17.47 18.06 -20.33
C ILE A 486 16.75 18.93 -19.29
N SER A 487 16.94 18.66 -18.00
CA SER A 487 16.33 19.43 -16.89
C SER A 487 17.27 20.50 -16.28
N LEU A 488 18.44 20.72 -16.87
CA LEU A 488 19.43 21.69 -16.41
C LEU A 488 19.07 23.11 -16.87
N THR A 489 18.81 24.05 -15.96
CA THR A 489 18.45 25.44 -16.33
C THR A 489 19.62 26.27 -16.85
N LYS A 490 20.86 25.81 -16.70
CA LYS A 490 22.07 26.44 -17.24
C LYS A 490 22.91 25.46 -18.06
N LYS A 491 22.55 25.30 -19.33
CA LYS A 491 23.39 24.65 -20.34
C LYS A 491 24.22 25.68 -21.10
N THR A 492 25.48 25.35 -21.34
CA THR A 492 26.38 26.09 -22.25
C THR A 492 26.44 25.49 -23.66
N SER A 493 25.91 24.27 -23.85
CA SER A 493 26.30 23.40 -24.97
C SER A 493 25.15 22.81 -25.79
N SER A 494 23.92 22.79 -25.27
CA SER A 494 22.70 22.51 -26.04
C SER A 494 21.55 23.38 -25.53
N THR A 495 20.63 23.73 -26.43
CA THR A 495 19.41 24.50 -26.10
C THR A 495 18.24 23.60 -25.70
N MET A 496 18.42 22.28 -25.74
CA MET A 496 17.39 21.30 -25.38
C MET A 496 17.06 21.35 -23.88
N THR A 497 15.90 21.90 -23.56
CA THR A 497 15.32 21.93 -22.20
C THR A 497 13.98 21.21 -22.18
N ILE A 498 13.65 20.51 -21.08
CA ILE A 498 12.40 19.74 -20.98
C ILE A 498 11.15 20.63 -21.05
N ILE A 499 11.21 21.84 -20.48
CA ILE A 499 10.13 22.83 -20.47
C ILE A 499 9.72 23.25 -21.89
N GLN A 500 10.66 23.28 -22.84
CA GLN A 500 10.37 23.62 -24.23
C GLN A 500 9.91 22.41 -25.07
N ASN A 501 9.98 21.21 -24.51
CA ASN A 501 9.79 19.94 -25.22
C ASN A 501 8.84 19.01 -24.44
N GLU A 502 7.77 19.56 -23.86
CA GLU A 502 6.82 18.84 -23.00
C GLU A 502 6.29 17.56 -23.67
N ARG A 503 5.97 17.61 -24.98
CA ARG A 503 5.49 16.45 -25.75
C ARG A 503 6.51 15.29 -25.79
N LEU A 504 7.81 15.56 -25.78
CA LEU A 504 8.83 14.51 -25.68
C LEU A 504 8.76 13.83 -24.31
N ALA A 505 8.58 14.60 -23.24
CA ALA A 505 8.42 14.05 -21.90
C ALA A 505 7.14 13.20 -21.80
N GLN A 506 6.02 13.68 -22.34
CA GLN A 506 4.75 12.94 -22.40
C GLN A 506 4.89 11.61 -23.17
N THR A 507 5.40 11.65 -24.40
CA THR A 507 5.61 10.45 -25.23
C THR A 507 6.58 9.46 -24.57
N MET A 508 7.71 9.93 -24.02
CA MET A 508 8.67 9.04 -23.35
C MET A 508 8.14 8.46 -22.03
N ASN A 509 7.37 9.21 -21.24
CA ASN A 509 6.74 8.70 -20.02
C ASN A 509 5.68 7.62 -20.33
N THR A 510 4.98 7.74 -21.46
CA THR A 510 4.07 6.71 -21.99
C THR A 510 4.84 5.46 -22.46
N ILE A 511 5.90 5.63 -23.24
CA ILE A 511 6.82 4.56 -23.67
C ILE A 511 7.41 3.80 -22.47
N VAL A 512 7.79 4.50 -21.40
CA VAL A 512 8.30 3.88 -20.17
C VAL A 512 7.23 3.01 -19.51
N PHE A 513 5.98 3.46 -19.45
CA PHE A 513 4.87 2.64 -18.95
C PHE A 513 4.58 1.42 -19.84
N HIS A 514 4.56 1.60 -21.16
CA HIS A 514 4.42 0.49 -22.12
C HIS A 514 5.56 -0.53 -21.95
N SER A 515 6.80 -0.06 -21.76
CA SER A 515 7.95 -0.94 -21.49
C SER A 515 7.74 -1.77 -20.22
N LYS A 516 7.33 -1.15 -19.10
CA LYS A 516 7.05 -1.87 -17.85
C LYS A 516 5.96 -2.93 -18.03
N CYS A 517 4.97 -2.71 -18.89
CA CYS A 517 3.93 -3.70 -19.18
C CYS A 517 4.44 -4.92 -19.98
N VAL A 518 5.65 -4.85 -20.53
CA VAL A 518 6.32 -5.97 -21.22
C VAL A 518 7.28 -6.74 -20.31
N ASP A 519 8.16 -6.05 -19.57
CA ASP A 519 9.28 -6.69 -18.83
C ASP A 519 9.26 -6.50 -17.30
N ASP A 520 8.38 -5.67 -16.73
CA ASP A 520 8.50 -5.13 -15.36
C ASP A 520 7.14 -4.96 -14.65
N ILE A 521 6.19 -5.83 -15.00
CA ILE A 521 4.79 -5.73 -14.56
C ILE A 521 4.63 -6.04 -13.06
N ASP A 522 5.51 -6.88 -12.50
CA ASP A 522 5.60 -7.16 -11.08
C ASP A 522 5.94 -5.91 -10.26
N THR A 523 6.79 -5.02 -10.77
CA THR A 523 7.09 -3.72 -10.13
C THR A 523 5.88 -2.80 -10.16
N LEU A 524 5.12 -2.75 -11.26
CA LEU A 524 3.85 -1.99 -11.31
C LEU A 524 2.83 -2.54 -10.31
N LEU A 525 2.71 -3.87 -10.21
CA LEU A 525 1.86 -4.54 -9.23
C LEU A 525 2.29 -4.23 -7.79
N PHE A 526 3.59 -4.19 -7.49
CA PHE A 526 4.13 -3.81 -6.19
C PHE A 526 3.87 -2.32 -5.87
N GLU A 527 4.27 -1.39 -6.75
CA GLU A 527 4.07 0.07 -6.57
C GLU A 527 2.58 0.43 -6.32
N THR A 528 1.65 -0.27 -6.97
CA THR A 528 0.21 0.05 -6.93
C THR A 528 -0.60 -0.74 -5.91
N SER A 529 -0.23 -1.98 -5.58
CA SER A 529 -1.11 -2.91 -4.82
C SER A 529 -0.43 -3.84 -3.83
N ASP A 530 0.83 -3.58 -3.47
CA ASP A 530 1.43 -4.28 -2.33
C ASP A 530 0.67 -4.02 -1.02
N LEU A 531 0.47 -5.09 -0.25
CA LEU A 531 -0.18 -5.08 1.07
C LEU A 531 0.70 -5.79 2.13
N SER A 532 2.02 -5.87 1.92
CA SER A 532 2.98 -6.43 2.88
C SER A 532 2.91 -5.79 4.27
N ILE A 533 2.42 -4.54 4.33
CA ILE A 533 2.13 -3.77 5.54
C ILE A 533 1.35 -4.55 6.61
N PHE A 534 0.48 -5.49 6.24
CA PHE A 534 -0.27 -6.31 7.21
C PHE A 534 0.63 -7.16 8.13
N TYR A 535 1.86 -7.48 7.72
CA TYR A 535 2.86 -8.12 8.59
C TYR A 535 3.22 -7.26 9.82
N PHE A 536 3.15 -5.93 9.70
CA PHE A 536 3.40 -5.00 10.81
C PHE A 536 2.12 -4.65 11.60
N TYR A 537 0.95 -5.07 11.11
CA TYR A 537 -0.38 -4.78 11.67
C TYR A 537 -1.16 -6.08 11.97
N LEU A 538 -0.47 -7.17 12.31
CA LEU A 538 -1.04 -8.53 12.46
C LEU A 538 -2.23 -8.59 13.43
N THR A 539 -2.14 -7.94 14.59
CA THR A 539 -3.24 -7.88 15.57
C THR A 539 -4.53 -7.29 14.97
N GLN A 540 -4.42 -6.33 14.05
CA GLN A 540 -5.56 -5.79 13.31
C GLN A 540 -6.00 -6.74 12.18
N PHE A 541 -5.07 -7.41 11.52
CA PHE A 541 -5.35 -8.40 10.47
C PHE A 541 -6.16 -9.58 11.01
N ASP A 542 -5.76 -10.15 12.15
CA ASP A 542 -6.48 -11.23 12.85
C ASP A 542 -7.86 -10.78 13.35
N HIS A 543 -7.99 -9.54 13.82
CA HIS A 543 -9.27 -8.96 14.21
C HIS A 543 -10.21 -8.79 13.00
N LEU A 544 -9.69 -8.35 11.86
CA LEU A 544 -10.44 -8.23 10.60
C LEU A 544 -10.87 -9.60 10.08
N PHE A 545 -10.00 -10.61 10.14
CA PHE A 545 -10.33 -12.00 9.78
C PHE A 545 -11.42 -12.57 10.69
N SER A 546 -11.29 -12.41 12.01
CA SER A 546 -12.30 -12.81 13.00
C SER A 546 -13.65 -12.13 12.74
N SER A 547 -13.63 -10.83 12.44
CA SER A 547 -14.83 -10.05 12.10
C SER A 547 -15.48 -10.50 10.78
N CYS A 548 -14.67 -10.97 9.82
CA CYS A 548 -15.13 -11.53 8.56
C CYS A 548 -15.82 -12.88 8.75
N ILE A 549 -15.22 -13.80 9.52
CA ILE A 549 -15.74 -15.14 9.74
C ILE A 549 -17.11 -15.14 10.43
N TYR A 550 -17.34 -14.28 11.41
CA TYR A 550 -18.63 -14.24 12.12
C TYR A 550 -19.72 -13.42 11.41
N TYR A 551 -19.50 -12.94 10.18
CA TYR A 551 -20.45 -12.10 9.45
C TYR A 551 -20.86 -12.71 8.09
N PRO A 552 -22.07 -13.30 7.98
CA PRO A 552 -22.44 -14.17 6.83
C PRO A 552 -22.39 -13.55 5.43
N SER A 553 -22.51 -12.23 5.27
CA SER A 553 -22.36 -11.57 3.95
C SER A 553 -20.94 -11.05 3.68
N GLN A 554 -19.96 -11.41 4.52
CA GLN A 554 -18.54 -11.18 4.28
C GLN A 554 -17.67 -12.44 4.40
N ILE A 555 -18.14 -13.48 5.08
CA ILE A 555 -17.46 -14.77 5.22
C ILE A 555 -16.93 -15.32 3.88
N ARG A 556 -17.70 -15.10 2.79
CA ARG A 556 -17.35 -15.38 1.40
C ARG A 556 -15.93 -14.95 1.02
N TYR A 557 -15.50 -13.78 1.49
CA TYR A 557 -14.25 -13.12 1.13
C TYR A 557 -13.08 -13.50 2.07
N ALA A 558 -13.28 -14.38 3.06
CA ALA A 558 -12.24 -14.71 4.06
C ALA A 558 -10.97 -15.35 3.48
N ILE A 559 -11.01 -15.83 2.22
CA ILE A 559 -9.84 -16.32 1.47
C ILE A 559 -8.85 -15.20 1.11
N ALA A 560 -9.26 -13.93 1.15
CA ALA A 560 -8.36 -12.78 0.93
C ALA A 560 -7.24 -12.70 1.99
N PHE A 561 -7.46 -13.19 3.21
CA PHE A 561 -6.49 -13.13 4.30
C PHE A 561 -5.28 -14.08 4.07
N PRO A 562 -5.46 -15.39 3.79
CA PRO A 562 -4.34 -16.25 3.39
C PRO A 562 -3.74 -15.87 2.04
N LEU A 563 -4.48 -15.22 1.13
CA LEU A 563 -3.89 -14.66 -0.10
C LEU A 563 -2.91 -13.51 0.21
N ILE A 564 -3.32 -12.51 1.00
CA ILE A 564 -2.48 -11.34 1.34
C ILE A 564 -1.18 -11.72 2.06
N CYS A 565 -1.14 -12.86 2.76
CA CYS A 565 0.10 -13.38 3.35
C CYS A 565 1.21 -13.61 2.30
N GLN A 566 0.88 -13.81 1.02
CA GLN A 566 1.86 -13.87 -0.08
C GLN A 566 2.67 -12.58 -0.24
N HIS A 567 2.13 -11.43 0.19
CA HIS A 567 2.83 -10.13 0.11
C HIS A 567 3.86 -9.92 1.21
N PHE A 568 3.83 -10.68 2.31
CA PHE A 568 4.68 -10.40 3.47
C PHE A 568 6.18 -10.39 3.10
N ILE A 569 6.60 -11.28 2.18
CA ILE A 569 7.99 -11.35 1.70
C ILE A 569 8.46 -10.08 0.96
N ASN A 570 7.53 -9.29 0.39
CA ASN A 570 7.81 -8.04 -0.31
C ASN A 570 8.24 -6.91 0.65
N ALA A 571 8.02 -7.07 1.96
CA ALA A 571 8.53 -6.11 2.95
C ALA A 571 10.06 -6.20 3.15
N THR A 572 10.70 -7.27 2.66
CA THR A 572 12.13 -7.55 2.89
C THR A 572 13.05 -6.79 1.94
N HIS A 573 14.29 -6.53 2.37
CA HIS A 573 15.31 -5.87 1.56
C HIS A 573 16.60 -6.69 1.53
N GLU A 574 17.33 -6.71 0.42
CA GLU A 574 18.60 -7.45 0.29
C GLU A 574 19.67 -7.01 1.32
N LEU A 575 19.58 -5.76 1.79
CA LEU A 575 20.47 -5.17 2.78
C LEU A 575 20.06 -5.51 4.23
N CYS A 576 18.98 -6.26 4.43
CA CYS A 576 18.60 -6.81 5.73
C CYS A 576 18.07 -8.26 5.59
N PRO A 577 18.93 -9.23 5.21
CA PRO A 577 18.52 -10.62 5.07
C PRO A 577 18.10 -11.26 6.41
N GLU A 578 18.48 -10.66 7.55
CA GLU A 578 18.25 -11.22 8.89
C GLU A 578 16.76 -11.36 9.25
N GLU A 579 15.90 -10.48 8.71
CA GLU A 579 14.45 -10.54 8.93
C GLU A 579 13.71 -11.47 7.95
N ARG A 580 14.33 -11.83 6.81
CA ARG A 580 13.63 -12.49 5.69
C ARG A 580 13.07 -13.86 6.07
N GLN A 581 13.86 -14.65 6.82
CA GLN A 581 13.43 -15.95 7.37
C GLN A 581 12.24 -15.79 8.32
N GLN A 582 12.25 -14.78 9.20
CA GLN A 582 11.21 -14.56 10.20
C GLN A 582 9.89 -14.12 9.57
N ILE A 583 9.97 -13.22 8.57
CA ILE A 583 8.84 -12.76 7.76
C ILE A 583 8.23 -13.92 6.96
N GLY A 584 9.07 -14.72 6.31
CA GLY A 584 8.66 -15.93 5.60
C GLY A 584 7.95 -16.94 6.52
N ASP A 585 8.62 -17.35 7.61
CA ASP A 585 8.08 -18.31 8.58
C ASP A 585 6.74 -17.86 9.19
N LEU A 586 6.53 -16.56 9.38
CA LEU A 586 5.27 -16.03 9.91
C LEU A 586 4.17 -16.00 8.84
N SER A 587 4.49 -15.67 7.58
CA SER A 587 3.52 -15.76 6.47
C SER A 587 2.92 -17.16 6.31
N LEU A 588 3.76 -18.21 6.42
CA LEU A 588 3.33 -19.61 6.37
C LEU A 588 2.41 -19.97 7.55
N LYS A 589 2.74 -19.50 8.76
CA LYS A 589 1.96 -19.75 9.99
C LYS A 589 0.60 -19.05 9.95
N SER A 590 0.54 -17.78 9.54
CA SER A 590 -0.71 -17.04 9.38
C SER A 590 -1.64 -17.68 8.35
N THR A 591 -1.12 -18.07 7.19
CA THR A 591 -1.91 -18.78 6.16
C THR A 591 -2.44 -20.11 6.63
N HIS A 592 -1.61 -20.92 7.31
CA HIS A 592 -2.05 -22.17 7.92
C HIS A 592 -3.22 -21.92 8.90
N ALA A 593 -3.08 -20.94 9.81
CA ALA A 593 -4.10 -20.60 10.79
C ALA A 593 -5.41 -20.10 10.16
N PHE A 594 -5.35 -19.26 9.13
CA PHE A 594 -6.56 -18.78 8.44
C PHE A 594 -7.29 -19.90 7.69
N ILE A 595 -6.57 -20.79 7.00
CA ILE A 595 -7.20 -21.93 6.30
C ILE A 595 -7.79 -22.92 7.32
N ASP A 596 -7.04 -23.29 8.37
CA ASP A 596 -7.50 -24.15 9.48
C ASP A 596 -8.78 -23.60 10.14
N GLU A 597 -8.86 -22.28 10.37
CA GLU A 597 -10.06 -21.67 10.96
C GLU A 597 -11.26 -21.67 9.99
N ILE A 598 -11.08 -21.37 8.71
CA ILE A 598 -12.16 -21.53 7.70
C ILE A 598 -12.65 -23.00 7.70
N CYS A 599 -11.74 -23.98 7.73
CA CYS A 599 -12.08 -25.40 7.77
C CYS A 599 -12.74 -25.82 9.11
N LYS A 600 -12.40 -25.20 10.25
CA LYS A 600 -13.11 -25.42 11.53
C LYS A 600 -14.54 -24.89 11.49
N GLN A 601 -14.76 -23.71 10.91
CA GLN A 601 -16.10 -23.13 10.80
C GLN A 601 -16.99 -23.97 9.89
N ILE A 602 -16.51 -24.41 8.72
CA ILE A 602 -17.22 -25.37 7.85
C ILE A 602 -17.60 -26.63 8.62
N LYS A 603 -16.63 -27.23 9.33
CA LYS A 603 -16.83 -28.42 10.17
C LYS A 603 -17.89 -28.21 11.26
N SER A 604 -17.97 -27.01 11.85
CA SER A 604 -19.01 -26.66 12.83
C SER A 604 -20.38 -26.53 12.16
N THR A 605 -20.49 -25.76 11.07
CA THR A 605 -21.76 -25.57 10.34
C THR A 605 -22.32 -26.88 9.80
N VAL A 606 -21.47 -27.76 9.25
CA VAL A 606 -21.86 -29.13 8.82
C VAL A 606 -22.34 -29.97 10.01
N SER A 607 -21.68 -29.87 11.18
CA SER A 607 -22.10 -30.58 12.39
C SER A 607 -23.47 -30.11 12.89
N GLU A 608 -23.75 -28.81 12.85
CA GLU A 608 -25.05 -28.27 13.23
C GLU A 608 -26.15 -28.68 12.24
N ILE A 609 -25.88 -28.62 10.93
CA ILE A 609 -26.81 -29.09 9.88
C ILE A 609 -27.13 -30.58 10.07
N ALA A 610 -26.12 -31.42 10.31
CA ALA A 610 -26.31 -32.83 10.58
C ALA A 610 -27.16 -33.09 11.84
N ASN A 611 -27.00 -32.27 12.89
CA ASN A 611 -27.82 -32.36 14.09
C ASN A 611 -29.29 -31.93 13.85
N GLU A 612 -29.55 -30.88 13.06
CA GLU A 612 -30.92 -30.51 12.68
C GLU A 612 -31.59 -31.63 11.87
N TYR A 613 -30.90 -32.23 10.90
CA TYR A 613 -31.42 -33.38 10.15
C TYR A 613 -31.61 -34.64 11.01
N PHE A 614 -30.74 -34.88 12.00
CA PHE A 614 -30.92 -35.95 12.98
C PHE A 614 -32.20 -35.74 13.81
N LEU A 615 -32.44 -34.51 14.28
CA LEU A 615 -33.67 -34.14 15.01
C LEU A 615 -34.93 -34.26 14.13
N MET A 616 -34.84 -33.97 12.83
CA MET A 616 -35.93 -34.23 11.89
C MET A 616 -36.18 -35.74 11.71
N ASN A 617 -35.14 -36.56 11.60
CA ASN A 617 -35.25 -38.01 11.49
C ASN A 617 -35.82 -38.64 12.78
N GLU A 618 -35.46 -38.13 13.96
CA GLU A 618 -36.05 -38.52 15.24
C GLU A 618 -37.59 -38.37 15.26
N GLN A 619 -38.15 -37.33 14.59
CA GLN A 619 -39.61 -37.15 14.51
C GLN A 619 -40.31 -38.28 13.76
N LEU A 620 -39.61 -38.95 12.83
CA LEU A 620 -40.14 -40.07 12.04
C LEU A 620 -40.17 -41.40 12.83
N LEU A 621 -39.51 -41.48 13.98
CA LEU A 621 -39.43 -42.72 14.76
C LEU A 621 -40.83 -43.20 15.24
N PRO A 622 -41.12 -44.51 15.23
CA PRO A 622 -42.45 -45.06 15.56
C PRO A 622 -43.03 -44.60 16.91
N LYS A 623 -42.17 -44.30 17.89
CA LYS A 623 -42.54 -43.71 19.19
C LYS A 623 -43.41 -42.45 19.03
N ASN A 624 -43.07 -41.59 18.07
CA ASN A 624 -43.74 -40.32 17.83
C ASN A 624 -45.06 -40.48 17.08
N ALA A 625 -45.17 -41.49 16.20
CA ALA A 625 -46.43 -41.83 15.54
C ALA A 625 -47.52 -42.29 16.53
N VAL A 626 -47.13 -43.02 17.59
CA VAL A 626 -48.05 -43.40 18.69
C VAL A 626 -48.48 -42.15 19.48
N ILE A 627 -47.54 -41.31 19.90
CA ILE A 627 -47.81 -40.07 20.66
C ILE A 627 -48.76 -39.15 19.88
N SER A 628 -48.53 -38.93 18.58
CA SER A 628 -49.38 -38.07 17.74
C SER A 628 -50.78 -38.66 17.54
N ARG A 629 -50.92 -39.99 17.40
CA ARG A 629 -52.24 -40.66 17.35
C ARG A 629 -53.00 -40.53 18.68
N LEU A 630 -52.32 -40.65 19.82
CA LEU A 630 -52.92 -40.47 21.15
C LEU A 630 -53.35 -39.01 21.38
N LYS A 631 -52.49 -38.04 21.05
CA LYS A 631 -52.83 -36.60 21.11
C LYS A 631 -54.04 -36.25 20.23
N LYS A 632 -54.12 -36.81 19.01
CA LYS A 632 -55.27 -36.59 18.12
C LYS A 632 -56.56 -37.14 18.71
N LYS A 633 -56.55 -38.38 19.23
CA LYS A 633 -57.72 -38.97 19.93
C LYS A 633 -58.14 -38.17 21.16
N ALA A 634 -57.18 -37.63 21.92
CA ALA A 634 -57.47 -36.78 23.07
C ALA A 634 -58.19 -35.48 22.65
N LEU A 635 -57.67 -34.77 21.64
CA LEU A 635 -58.31 -33.57 21.07
C LEU A 635 -59.73 -33.87 20.52
N GLU A 636 -59.90 -34.97 19.79
CA GLU A 636 -61.20 -35.45 19.30
C GLU A 636 -62.19 -35.77 20.44
N SER A 637 -61.69 -36.20 21.61
CA SER A 637 -62.51 -36.45 22.81
C SER A 637 -62.88 -35.16 23.57
N SER A 638 -62.00 -34.15 23.56
CA SER A 638 -62.24 -32.86 24.21
C SER A 638 -63.25 -32.01 23.44
N ASN A 639 -63.13 -31.93 22.10
CA ASN A 639 -64.06 -31.16 21.27
C ASN A 639 -65.50 -31.69 21.35
N LYS A 640 -65.70 -32.97 21.66
CA LYS A 640 -67.02 -33.57 21.93
C LYS A 640 -67.67 -33.14 23.26
N LYS A 641 -66.98 -32.36 24.10
CA LYS A 641 -67.51 -31.81 25.37
C LYS A 641 -67.77 -30.30 25.35
N GLN A 642 -67.46 -29.59 24.26
CA GLN A 642 -67.67 -28.14 24.15
C GLN A 642 -68.57 -27.76 22.97
N THR A 643 -69.82 -28.22 23.01
CA THR A 643 -70.89 -27.78 22.09
C THR A 643 -71.77 -26.69 22.72
N SER A 644 -71.17 -25.63 23.27
CA SER A 644 -71.92 -24.46 23.74
C SER A 644 -71.08 -23.17 23.87
N LYS A 645 -71.34 -22.24 22.93
CA LYS A 645 -71.07 -20.78 22.96
C LYS A 645 -69.63 -20.24 22.75
N GLN A 646 -69.65 -19.03 22.18
CA GLN A 646 -68.59 -18.06 21.92
C GLN A 646 -67.54 -18.41 20.85
N GLU A 647 -67.73 -17.80 19.69
CA GLU A 647 -66.69 -17.57 18.70
C GLU A 647 -65.56 -16.74 19.32
N SER A 648 -64.32 -17.21 19.16
CA SER A 648 -63.12 -16.41 19.36
C SER A 648 -62.09 -16.82 18.31
N THR A 649 -61.35 -15.84 17.78
CA THR A 649 -60.40 -16.02 16.67
C THR A 649 -59.07 -16.65 17.12
N ALA A 650 -59.15 -17.63 18.02
CA ALA A 650 -58.01 -18.41 18.48
C ALA A 650 -57.69 -19.52 17.48
N VAL A 651 -56.59 -19.36 16.73
CA VAL A 651 -56.06 -20.42 15.85
C VAL A 651 -55.69 -21.62 16.73
N SER A 652 -56.40 -22.73 16.55
CA SER A 652 -56.11 -23.98 17.26
C SER A 652 -54.65 -24.39 17.06
N PRO A 653 -53.90 -24.81 18.10
CA PRO A 653 -52.49 -25.14 17.98
C PRO A 653 -52.29 -26.31 17.00
N ARG A 654 -51.88 -25.96 15.77
CA ARG A 654 -51.67 -26.91 14.69
C ARG A 654 -50.53 -27.85 15.08
N VAL A 655 -50.85 -29.12 15.27
CA VAL A 655 -49.85 -30.16 15.49
C VAL A 655 -48.96 -30.21 14.24
N MET A 656 -47.75 -29.70 14.33
CA MET A 656 -46.77 -29.78 13.24
C MET A 656 -46.51 -31.26 12.95
N LEU A 657 -46.66 -31.64 11.69
CA LEU A 657 -46.31 -32.96 11.19
C LEU A 657 -44.96 -32.86 10.47
N PRO A 658 -44.14 -33.93 10.45
CA PRO A 658 -42.93 -33.97 9.63
C PRO A 658 -43.26 -33.62 8.17
N GLY A 659 -42.54 -32.66 7.60
CA GLY A 659 -42.81 -32.05 6.31
C GLY A 659 -43.50 -30.68 6.38
N ASP A 660 -44.07 -30.26 7.52
CA ASP A 660 -44.58 -28.89 7.68
C ASP A 660 -43.45 -27.87 7.84
N GLU A 661 -42.29 -28.24 8.41
CA GLU A 661 -41.09 -27.39 8.45
C GLU A 661 -40.50 -27.09 7.07
N SER A 662 -40.72 -27.98 6.10
CA SER A 662 -40.31 -27.83 4.71
C SER A 662 -41.28 -26.98 3.87
N ARG A 663 -42.50 -26.71 4.36
CA ARG A 663 -43.57 -25.96 3.63
C ARG A 663 -43.43 -24.45 3.79
N ARG A 664 -42.46 -23.86 3.08
CA ARG A 664 -42.17 -22.42 3.17
C ARG A 664 -43.18 -21.54 2.42
N SER A 665 -43.80 -20.60 3.14
CA SER A 665 -44.71 -19.59 2.56
C SER A 665 -43.97 -18.38 1.95
N ASN A 666 -42.84 -17.96 2.52
CA ASN A 666 -42.07 -16.80 2.05
C ASN A 666 -40.56 -17.02 2.24
N ARG A 667 -39.74 -16.58 1.29
CA ARG A 667 -38.26 -16.68 1.37
C ARG A 667 -37.64 -15.74 2.43
N ARG A 668 -38.38 -14.75 2.92
CA ARG A 668 -37.94 -13.87 4.01
C ARG A 668 -37.89 -14.59 5.38
N ASP A 669 -38.68 -15.66 5.54
CA ASP A 669 -38.81 -16.40 6.79
C ASP A 669 -37.68 -17.44 6.94
N MET A 670 -36.46 -16.93 7.13
CA MET A 670 -35.23 -17.74 7.18
C MET A 670 -35.18 -18.61 8.44
N THR A 671 -35.33 -19.93 8.27
CA THR A 671 -35.20 -20.93 9.34
C THR A 671 -33.76 -21.03 9.88
N LYS A 672 -33.52 -21.82 10.93
CA LYS A 672 -32.16 -22.12 11.39
C LYS A 672 -31.36 -22.84 10.30
N VAL A 673 -31.95 -23.85 9.66
CA VAL A 673 -31.34 -24.62 8.58
C VAL A 673 -30.99 -23.75 7.37
N ASP A 674 -31.85 -22.78 7.00
CA ASP A 674 -31.54 -21.83 5.93
C ASP A 674 -30.30 -20.99 6.21
N LYS A 675 -30.17 -20.50 7.45
CA LYS A 675 -29.02 -19.67 7.86
C LYS A 675 -27.74 -20.49 7.85
N LEU A 676 -27.79 -21.73 8.32
CA LEU A 676 -26.65 -22.65 8.29
C LEU A 676 -26.26 -23.03 6.86
N ILE A 677 -27.20 -23.38 5.98
CA ILE A 677 -26.92 -23.70 4.57
C ILE A 677 -26.37 -22.48 3.82
N MET A 678 -26.89 -21.27 4.09
CA MET A 678 -26.35 -20.04 3.52
C MET A 678 -24.89 -19.81 3.95
N VAL A 679 -24.59 -19.94 5.25
CA VAL A 679 -23.21 -19.82 5.78
C VAL A 679 -22.29 -20.90 5.19
N LEU A 680 -22.76 -22.15 5.09
CA LEU A 680 -22.01 -23.24 4.48
C LEU A 680 -21.70 -22.97 3.00
N ASN A 681 -22.68 -22.48 2.23
CA ASN A 681 -22.47 -22.17 0.81
C ASN A 681 -21.42 -21.07 0.59
N GLU A 682 -21.46 -20.01 1.40
CA GLU A 682 -20.47 -18.93 1.30
C GLU A 682 -19.07 -19.39 1.73
N LEU A 683 -18.94 -20.20 2.79
CA LEU A 683 -17.67 -20.82 3.19
C LEU A 683 -17.13 -21.83 2.15
N CYS A 684 -18.02 -22.62 1.54
CA CYS A 684 -17.65 -23.54 0.47
C CYS A 684 -17.17 -22.78 -0.78
N PHE A 685 -17.74 -21.61 -1.08
CA PHE A 685 -17.16 -20.70 -2.08
C PHE A 685 -15.77 -20.22 -1.64
N THR A 686 -15.61 -19.74 -0.40
CA THR A 686 -14.32 -19.28 0.15
C THR A 686 -13.20 -20.30 -0.02
N ILE A 687 -13.42 -21.55 0.40
CA ILE A 687 -12.38 -22.60 0.40
C ILE A 687 -12.10 -23.16 -1.01
N SER A 688 -13.05 -23.07 -1.96
CA SER A 688 -12.86 -23.52 -3.34
C SER A 688 -12.39 -22.42 -4.31
N TYR A 689 -12.40 -21.16 -3.89
CA TYR A 689 -12.10 -19.99 -4.71
C TYR A 689 -10.72 -20.01 -5.39
N ARG A 690 -9.73 -20.67 -4.76
CA ARG A 690 -8.41 -20.93 -5.36
C ARG A 690 -8.04 -22.39 -5.16
N LYS A 691 -7.66 -23.08 -6.25
CA LYS A 691 -7.20 -24.48 -6.24
C LYS A 691 -5.95 -24.68 -5.38
N HIS A 692 -5.09 -23.67 -5.31
CA HIS A 692 -3.91 -23.63 -4.45
C HIS A 692 -3.52 -22.17 -4.19
N ILE A 693 -2.72 -21.94 -3.14
CA ILE A 693 -2.08 -20.66 -2.83
C ILE A 693 -0.57 -20.92 -2.73
N ILE A 694 0.25 -20.06 -3.34
CA ILE A 694 1.71 -20.16 -3.27
C ILE A 694 2.22 -19.01 -2.39
N ILE A 695 2.97 -19.33 -1.34
CA ILE A 695 3.52 -18.36 -0.39
C ILE A 695 4.93 -18.78 -0.08
N TRP A 696 5.91 -17.93 -0.44
CA TRP A 696 7.33 -18.17 -0.21
C TRP A 696 7.72 -19.62 -0.58
N GLU A 697 7.49 -19.96 -1.86
CA GLU A 697 7.73 -21.27 -2.49
C GLU A 697 6.87 -22.45 -1.97
N HIS A 698 6.16 -22.30 -0.85
CA HIS A 698 5.28 -23.33 -0.29
C HIS A 698 3.88 -23.28 -0.93
N LYS A 699 3.33 -24.46 -1.24
CA LYS A 699 2.02 -24.62 -1.90
C LYS A 699 0.96 -25.13 -0.92
N PHE A 700 0.01 -24.28 -0.58
CA PHE A 700 -1.17 -24.62 0.23
C PHE A 700 -2.31 -25.11 -0.65
N LEU A 701 -3.03 -26.14 -0.20
CA LEU A 701 -4.20 -26.73 -0.88
C LEU A 701 -5.42 -26.65 0.06
N PRO A 702 -6.27 -25.60 -0.03
CA PRO A 702 -7.34 -25.38 0.94
C PRO A 702 -8.40 -26.51 0.98
N THR A 703 -8.59 -27.26 -0.10
CA THR A 703 -9.49 -28.41 -0.17
C THR A 703 -9.02 -29.57 0.72
N GLU A 704 -7.72 -29.86 0.75
CA GLU A 704 -7.18 -31.00 1.52
C GLU A 704 -7.26 -30.77 3.03
N TYR A 705 -7.12 -29.51 3.46
CA TYR A 705 -7.38 -29.09 4.84
C TYR A 705 -8.83 -29.39 5.23
N LEU A 706 -9.80 -29.12 4.33
CA LEU A 706 -11.20 -29.42 4.58
C LEU A 706 -11.47 -30.94 4.62
N THR A 707 -10.92 -31.71 3.68
CA THR A 707 -11.05 -33.19 3.66
C THR A 707 -10.62 -33.79 5.00
N SER A 708 -9.39 -33.46 5.46
CA SER A 708 -8.86 -33.90 6.75
C SER A 708 -9.75 -33.47 7.93
N HIS A 709 -10.31 -32.26 7.90
CA HIS A 709 -11.22 -31.78 8.94
C HIS A 709 -12.55 -32.53 8.99
N LEU A 710 -13.09 -32.94 7.84
CA LEU A 710 -14.33 -33.70 7.76
C LEU A 710 -14.11 -35.17 8.15
N GLU A 711 -13.06 -35.83 7.70
CA GLU A 711 -12.69 -37.19 8.11
C GLU A 711 -12.51 -37.28 9.64
N ASN A 712 -11.70 -36.39 10.21
CA ASN A 712 -11.50 -36.29 11.66
C ASN A 712 -12.78 -35.91 12.44
N ARG A 713 -13.80 -35.36 11.76
CA ARG A 713 -15.10 -35.05 12.38
C ARG A 713 -16.05 -36.24 12.32
N PHE A 714 -16.13 -36.95 11.20
CA PHE A 714 -16.95 -38.15 11.04
C PHE A 714 -16.44 -39.29 11.93
N ASN A 715 -15.12 -39.51 11.98
CA ASN A 715 -14.50 -40.50 12.88
C ASN A 715 -14.65 -40.18 14.39
N LYS A 716 -15.25 -39.04 14.74
CA LYS A 716 -15.64 -38.64 16.11
C LYS A 716 -17.16 -38.50 16.29
N SER A 717 -17.94 -38.93 15.29
CA SER A 717 -19.41 -38.91 15.29
C SER A 717 -20.04 -40.26 15.00
N LEU A 718 -19.28 -41.16 14.39
CA LEU A 718 -19.50 -42.61 14.37
C LEU A 718 -19.10 -43.22 15.72
#